data_AF-A0A9P0KFF7-F1
#
_entry.id   AF-A0A9P0KFF7-F1
#
_cell.length_a   1.000
_cell.length_b   1.000
_cell.length_c   1.000
_cell.angle_alpha   90.00
_cell.angle_beta   90.00
_cell.angle_gamma   90.00
#
_symmetry.space_group_name_H-M   'P 1'
#
loop_
_entity.id
_entity.type
_entity.pdbx_description
1 polymer ?
#
loop_
_entity_poly.entity_id
_entity_poly.type
_entity_poly.pdbx_seq_one_letter_code
_entity_poly.pdbx_strand_id
1 'polypeptide(L)'
;MPSGHVDIPVIEDNHDGTVTIKYEPREEGIHELAVKFNGEHVQGSPYKIHVDSISSGYVTAYGPGLTHGVTGEPSNFTISTKGAGAGGLSMAVEGPSKAEISCHDNKDGTVSVSYLPTAPGEYKISVRFGDKHIKGSPFNAKITGEGRKRNQISVGSCSEVSLPGKISDADIRSLNASIQAPSGLEEPCFLKRLPTGNIGISFTPREIGEHVVSVKKMGQHITNSPFKINVCEREVGDAKKVKVSGAALKEGKTHQENHFTVDTRNAGFGGLSLSIEGPSKAEIQCNDKSDGTLDISYKPTEPGYYIINLKFADHHVDGSPFTVKVTGEGSNRQREKIQRQREAVPVTEVGSQCKLTFKMPGITSFDLSASVTSPGGVTEDAVINEIKDGLYAVHFVPKELGIHTVSVRYKDIHIPGSPFQFTVGPYRDHGAHLVKAGGAGLERGEQGELNEFNVWTREAGSGQLAISVEGPSKAEINFTDRKDGSCDVSYKVSEPGEYRIGLKFNDEHIPDSPFKVYISPSVGDAHLLEVAHFPEGNIQADKPSQFIVRRNGAKGDLDAKIVGPSGHEDDCFVQIIDQEEYSVRFMPRENGIHKIHAKFNGVHIPGSPFSVKVGKDTADPAAVHAFGNGLKDVKTGQKTDFIVDTCNAGVGTLSVNIDGPSKVSMDCTEVEEGYKVRYTPLAPGDYYVSIKYNNNHIVGSPFKVTCKGDSKVADIGGQETSSVSVETVAKVGKANNSTGPLLPQFKSDASKVTSKGMGLKKAYIGKQNLFTVSANNAGANILFVGIHGPKGPCEEVYIKHQGHNQYAVNYLVRERGDYLVLVKWGDEHIPGSPFKVEV
;
A
#
# COMPACT_ATOMS: atom_id res chain seq x y z
N MET A 1 -26.89 -19.65 -5.86
CA MET A 1 -26.83 -21.11 -5.60
C MET A 1 -26.55 -21.85 -6.91
N PRO A 2 -26.07 -23.11 -6.88
CA PRO A 2 -25.82 -23.93 -8.07
C PRO A 2 -27.01 -24.04 -9.04
N SER A 3 -28.24 -24.02 -8.53
CA SER A 3 -29.49 -24.00 -9.31
C SER A 3 -29.76 -22.70 -10.07
N GLY A 4 -28.97 -21.65 -9.84
CA GLY A 4 -29.23 -20.29 -10.33
C GLY A 4 -30.19 -19.48 -9.44
N HIS A 5 -30.79 -20.08 -8.40
CA HIS A 5 -31.56 -19.33 -7.42
C HIS A 5 -30.67 -18.43 -6.55
N VAL A 6 -31.19 -17.26 -6.21
CA VAL A 6 -30.56 -16.27 -5.33
C VAL A 6 -31.21 -16.40 -3.96
N ASP A 7 -30.41 -16.60 -2.93
CA ASP A 7 -30.85 -16.52 -1.53
C ASP A 7 -30.14 -15.34 -0.85
N ILE A 8 -30.77 -14.77 0.17
CA ILE A 8 -30.25 -13.63 0.92
C ILE A 8 -29.75 -14.15 2.27
N PRO A 9 -28.44 -14.12 2.54
CA PRO A 9 -27.92 -14.54 3.82
C PRO A 9 -28.38 -13.60 4.94
N VAL A 10 -28.39 -14.08 6.17
CA VAL A 10 -28.65 -13.23 7.33
C VAL A 10 -27.44 -12.35 7.54
N ILE A 11 -27.65 -11.04 7.47
CA ILE A 11 -26.62 -10.02 7.67
C ILE A 11 -26.83 -9.43 9.06
N GLU A 12 -25.83 -9.59 9.91
CA GLU A 12 -25.80 -9.03 11.26
C GLU A 12 -24.67 -7.99 11.30
N ASP A 13 -25.04 -6.73 11.45
CA ASP A 13 -24.07 -5.65 11.66
C ASP A 13 -23.55 -5.76 13.09
N ASN A 14 -22.26 -6.01 13.25
CA ASN A 14 -21.65 -6.20 14.56
C ASN A 14 -21.42 -4.86 15.27
N HIS A 15 -21.67 -3.73 14.60
CA HIS A 15 -21.50 -2.36 15.11
C HIS A 15 -20.09 -2.04 15.65
N ASP A 16 -19.10 -2.79 15.20
CA ASP A 16 -17.66 -2.66 15.50
C ASP A 16 -16.82 -2.36 14.24
N GLY A 17 -17.49 -2.06 13.12
CA GLY A 17 -16.88 -1.90 11.80
C GLY A 17 -16.81 -3.19 10.96
N THR A 18 -17.28 -4.32 11.50
CA THR A 18 -17.40 -5.60 10.79
C THR A 18 -18.86 -6.04 10.65
N VAL A 19 -19.14 -6.89 9.67
CA VAL A 19 -20.48 -7.42 9.39
C VAL A 19 -20.40 -8.93 9.32
N THR A 20 -21.20 -9.63 10.12
CA THR A 20 -21.31 -11.09 10.10
C THR A 20 -22.35 -11.52 9.07
N ILE A 21 -21.96 -12.40 8.17
CA ILE A 21 -22.86 -13.00 7.18
C ILE A 21 -23.07 -14.47 7.56
N LYS A 22 -24.30 -14.84 7.92
CA LYS A 22 -24.70 -16.22 8.24
C LYS A 22 -25.53 -16.78 7.09
N TYR A 23 -25.13 -17.95 6.58
CA TYR A 23 -25.84 -18.63 5.50
C TYR A 23 -25.79 -20.14 5.71
N GLU A 24 -26.97 -20.78 5.70
CA GLU A 24 -27.10 -22.24 5.71
C GLU A 24 -27.39 -22.72 4.28
N PRO A 25 -26.41 -23.30 3.58
CA PRO A 25 -26.61 -23.75 2.21
C PRO A 25 -27.55 -24.96 2.14
N ARG A 26 -28.48 -24.94 1.19
CA ARG A 26 -29.49 -25.99 0.98
C ARG A 26 -29.26 -26.86 -0.25
N GLU A 27 -28.26 -26.51 -1.06
CA GLU A 27 -27.92 -27.21 -2.30
C GLU A 27 -26.48 -27.73 -2.25
N GLU A 28 -26.20 -28.80 -2.99
CA GLU A 28 -24.85 -29.30 -3.19
C GLU A 28 -24.20 -28.60 -4.41
N GLY A 29 -22.95 -28.18 -4.29
CA GLY A 29 -22.18 -27.57 -5.38
C GLY A 29 -21.60 -26.18 -5.07
N ILE A 30 -21.10 -25.52 -6.12
CA ILE A 30 -20.44 -24.21 -6.01
C ILE A 30 -21.51 -23.12 -5.83
N HIS A 31 -21.51 -22.51 -4.65
CA HIS A 31 -22.28 -21.33 -4.31
C HIS A 31 -21.43 -20.08 -4.58
N GLU A 32 -22.05 -19.04 -5.11
CA GLU A 32 -21.42 -17.73 -5.28
C GLU A 32 -22.06 -16.76 -4.29
N LEU A 33 -21.25 -16.22 -3.38
CA LEU A 33 -21.65 -15.20 -2.41
C LEU A 33 -21.19 -13.83 -2.92
N ALA A 34 -22.15 -13.06 -3.41
CA ALA A 34 -21.96 -11.66 -3.79
C ALA A 34 -22.13 -10.77 -2.56
N VAL A 35 -21.01 -10.29 -2.01
CA VAL A 35 -21.01 -9.30 -0.93
C VAL A 35 -20.80 -7.95 -1.58
N LYS A 36 -21.80 -7.08 -1.43
CA LYS A 36 -21.82 -5.77 -2.06
C LYS A 36 -21.92 -4.68 -1.01
N PHE A 37 -21.09 -3.65 -1.11
CA PHE A 37 -21.20 -2.43 -0.34
C PHE A 37 -21.64 -1.30 -1.28
N ASN A 38 -22.78 -0.66 -0.99
CA ASN A 38 -23.43 0.33 -1.88
C ASN A 38 -23.70 -0.14 -3.32
N GLY A 39 -23.92 -1.46 -3.52
CA GLY A 39 -24.24 -2.05 -4.82
C GLY A 39 -23.03 -2.54 -5.62
N GLU A 40 -21.81 -2.27 -5.17
CA GLU A 40 -20.57 -2.76 -5.78
C GLU A 40 -19.92 -3.88 -4.96
N HIS A 41 -19.22 -4.80 -5.62
CA HIS A 41 -18.56 -5.93 -4.97
C HIS A 41 -17.40 -5.44 -4.09
N VAL A 42 -17.34 -5.95 -2.86
CA VAL A 42 -16.15 -5.77 -2.01
C VAL A 42 -14.98 -6.62 -2.53
N GLN A 43 -13.76 -6.29 -2.13
CA GLN A 43 -12.55 -6.98 -2.60
C GLN A 43 -12.62 -8.50 -2.34
N GLY A 44 -12.47 -9.29 -3.40
CA GLY A 44 -12.55 -10.77 -3.36
C GLY A 44 -13.96 -11.34 -3.61
N SER A 45 -15.00 -10.51 -3.73
CA SER A 45 -16.34 -10.93 -4.11
C SER A 45 -16.50 -10.99 -5.66
N PRO A 46 -17.24 -11.96 -6.23
CA PRO A 46 -18.02 -13.02 -5.57
C PRO A 46 -17.14 -14.14 -4.99
N TYR A 47 -17.39 -14.48 -3.73
CA TYR A 47 -16.72 -15.58 -3.06
C TYR A 47 -17.34 -16.90 -3.52
N LYS A 48 -16.50 -17.89 -3.85
CA LYS A 48 -16.96 -19.22 -4.25
C LYS A 48 -16.88 -20.18 -3.06
N ILE A 49 -18.03 -20.67 -2.61
CA ILE A 49 -18.17 -21.58 -1.48
C ILE A 49 -18.61 -22.94 -2.03
N HIS A 50 -17.81 -23.98 -1.79
CA HIS A 50 -18.21 -25.33 -2.17
C HIS A 50 -18.97 -25.97 -1.01
N VAL A 51 -20.20 -26.41 -1.27
CA VAL A 51 -21.05 -27.09 -0.29
C VAL A 51 -21.15 -28.55 -0.70
N ASP A 52 -20.66 -29.44 0.18
CA ASP A 52 -20.60 -30.87 -0.05
C ASP A 52 -21.75 -31.62 0.65
N SER A 53 -22.05 -32.83 0.17
CA SER A 53 -22.96 -33.76 0.82
C SER A 53 -22.21 -34.57 1.87
N ILE A 54 -22.76 -34.67 3.08
CA ILE A 54 -22.16 -35.45 4.19
C ILE A 54 -22.12 -36.97 3.87
N SER A 55 -22.70 -37.43 2.75
CA SER A 55 -22.88 -38.85 2.44
C SER A 55 -22.40 -39.34 1.06
N SER A 56 -21.53 -38.63 0.34
CA SER A 56 -21.28 -39.00 -1.07
C SER A 56 -20.30 -40.17 -1.30
N GLY A 57 -19.43 -40.52 -0.36
CA GLY A 57 -18.41 -41.58 -0.55
C GLY A 57 -17.40 -41.31 -1.68
N TYR A 58 -17.29 -40.07 -2.18
CA TYR A 58 -16.38 -39.67 -3.25
C TYR A 58 -15.25 -38.79 -2.70
N VAL A 59 -14.06 -38.90 -3.31
CA VAL A 59 -12.92 -38.05 -2.98
C VAL A 59 -13.14 -36.64 -3.54
N THR A 60 -13.05 -35.62 -2.69
CA THR A 60 -13.23 -34.20 -3.06
C THR A 60 -11.96 -33.40 -2.80
N ALA A 61 -11.74 -32.31 -3.54
CA ALA A 61 -10.61 -31.41 -3.33
C ALA A 61 -11.08 -29.95 -3.32
N TYR A 62 -10.59 -29.16 -2.37
CA TYR A 62 -10.98 -27.77 -2.15
C TYR A 62 -9.82 -26.93 -1.60
N GLY A 63 -9.77 -25.65 -1.94
CA GLY A 63 -8.76 -24.72 -1.44
C GLY A 63 -8.26 -23.75 -2.51
N PRO A 64 -7.63 -22.64 -2.10
CA PRO A 64 -7.23 -21.55 -3.01
C PRO A 64 -6.27 -22.03 -4.11
N GLY A 65 -5.35 -22.94 -3.78
CA GLY A 65 -4.37 -23.50 -4.72
C GLY A 65 -4.96 -24.29 -5.90
N LEU A 66 -6.26 -24.59 -5.92
CA LEU A 66 -6.95 -25.16 -7.07
C LEU A 66 -7.45 -24.12 -8.08
N THR A 67 -7.38 -22.82 -7.74
CA THR A 67 -7.97 -21.74 -8.54
C THR A 67 -7.05 -20.54 -8.73
N HIS A 68 -6.23 -20.17 -7.75
CA HIS A 68 -5.32 -19.03 -7.84
C HIS A 68 -4.12 -19.16 -6.89
N GLY A 69 -3.06 -18.39 -7.15
CA GLY A 69 -1.86 -18.33 -6.31
C GLY A 69 -0.88 -17.25 -6.77
N VAL A 70 0.24 -17.12 -6.06
CA VAL A 70 1.27 -16.10 -6.30
C VAL A 70 2.62 -16.76 -6.57
N THR A 71 3.37 -16.25 -7.55
CA THR A 71 4.71 -16.77 -7.88
C THR A 71 5.65 -16.65 -6.67
N GLY A 72 6.28 -17.76 -6.29
CA GLY A 72 7.19 -17.84 -5.14
C GLY A 72 6.50 -18.05 -3.79
N GLU A 73 5.17 -18.21 -3.75
CA GLU A 73 4.42 -18.53 -2.52
C GLU A 73 3.76 -19.92 -2.61
N PRO A 74 3.73 -20.71 -1.52
CA PRO A 74 3.08 -22.02 -1.52
C PRO A 74 1.58 -21.92 -1.79
N SER A 75 1.11 -22.60 -2.83
CA SER A 75 -0.31 -22.69 -3.19
C SER A 75 -0.93 -23.94 -2.57
N ASN A 76 -1.85 -23.73 -1.63
CA ASN A 76 -2.37 -24.79 -0.76
C ASN A 76 -3.82 -25.19 -1.09
N PHE A 77 -4.11 -26.48 -1.00
CA PHE A 77 -5.47 -27.03 -1.03
C PHE A 77 -5.55 -28.35 -0.26
N THR A 78 -6.76 -28.83 0.00
CA THR A 78 -7.03 -30.03 0.79
C THR A 78 -7.83 -31.03 -0.03
N ILE A 79 -7.51 -32.31 0.11
CA ILE A 79 -8.24 -33.44 -0.48
C ILE A 79 -8.92 -34.19 0.66
N SER A 80 -10.24 -34.36 0.62
CA SER A 80 -10.98 -35.20 1.55
C SER A 80 -11.19 -36.58 0.93
N THR A 81 -10.73 -37.63 1.61
CA THR A 81 -10.98 -39.03 1.27
C THR A 81 -11.95 -39.70 2.25
N LYS A 82 -12.60 -38.91 3.12
CA LYS A 82 -13.56 -39.39 4.13
C LYS A 82 -14.69 -40.18 3.45
N GLY A 83 -14.80 -41.46 3.79
CA GLY A 83 -15.82 -42.37 3.24
C GLY A 83 -15.52 -42.93 1.85
N ALA A 84 -14.38 -42.60 1.24
CA ALA A 84 -13.92 -43.27 0.02
C ALA A 84 -13.32 -44.64 0.38
N GLY A 85 -13.69 -45.69 -0.37
CA GLY A 85 -13.11 -47.04 -0.21
C GLY A 85 -11.60 -47.07 -0.47
N ALA A 86 -10.95 -48.24 -0.33
CA ALA A 86 -9.51 -48.35 -0.56
C ALA A 86 -9.13 -48.01 -2.02
N GLY A 87 -8.19 -47.08 -2.22
CA GLY A 87 -7.69 -46.66 -3.53
C GLY A 87 -6.48 -45.74 -3.42
N GLY A 88 -5.60 -45.77 -4.43
CA GLY A 88 -4.40 -44.91 -4.47
C GLY A 88 -4.73 -43.49 -4.91
N LEU A 89 -4.20 -42.49 -4.20
CA LEU A 89 -4.28 -41.07 -4.56
C LEU A 89 -3.05 -40.67 -5.38
N SER A 90 -3.24 -40.09 -6.57
CA SER A 90 -2.15 -39.60 -7.40
C SER A 90 -2.39 -38.16 -7.88
N MET A 91 -1.30 -37.40 -8.00
CA MET A 91 -1.35 -35.96 -8.24
C MET A 91 -0.27 -35.50 -9.22
N ALA A 92 -0.62 -34.56 -10.10
CA ALA A 92 0.31 -33.89 -11.00
C ALA A 92 -0.05 -32.40 -11.13
N VAL A 93 0.96 -31.55 -11.22
CA VAL A 93 0.82 -30.12 -11.48
C VAL A 93 1.64 -29.80 -12.72
N GLU A 94 0.98 -29.32 -13.77
CA GLU A 94 1.58 -28.97 -15.06
C GLU A 94 1.42 -27.49 -15.31
N GLY A 95 2.48 -26.78 -15.69
CA GLY A 95 2.42 -25.34 -15.94
C GLY A 95 3.75 -24.75 -16.40
N PRO A 96 3.85 -23.40 -16.46
CA PRO A 96 5.02 -22.65 -16.92
C PRO A 96 6.34 -22.94 -16.17
N SER A 97 6.26 -23.47 -14.95
CA SER A 97 7.41 -23.98 -14.20
C SER A 97 7.13 -25.36 -13.62
N LYS A 98 8.21 -26.10 -13.33
CA LYS A 98 8.11 -27.36 -12.61
C LYS A 98 7.85 -27.05 -11.13
N ALA A 99 6.64 -27.32 -10.67
CA ALA A 99 6.26 -27.12 -9.27
C ALA A 99 6.55 -28.39 -8.45
N GLU A 100 7.23 -28.24 -7.32
CA GLU A 100 7.35 -29.31 -6.33
C GLU A 100 6.02 -29.43 -5.57
N ILE A 101 5.53 -30.66 -5.40
CA ILE A 101 4.27 -30.97 -4.72
C ILE A 101 4.60 -31.62 -3.37
N SER A 102 4.07 -31.05 -2.29
CA SER A 102 4.13 -31.59 -0.95
C SER A 102 2.74 -32.06 -0.53
N CYS A 103 2.65 -33.30 -0.05
CA CYS A 103 1.41 -33.88 0.46
C CYS A 103 1.61 -34.29 1.92
N HIS A 104 0.66 -33.92 2.77
CA HIS A 104 0.63 -34.27 4.18
C HIS A 104 -0.71 -34.93 4.53
N ASP A 105 -0.66 -36.19 4.97
CA ASP A 105 -1.84 -36.89 5.48
C ASP A 105 -2.15 -36.41 6.90
N ASN A 106 -3.32 -35.81 7.09
CA ASN A 106 -3.75 -35.24 8.36
C ASN A 106 -4.26 -36.32 9.34
N LYS A 107 -4.34 -37.60 8.92
CA LYS A 107 -4.82 -38.75 9.71
C LYS A 107 -6.24 -38.63 10.24
N ASP A 108 -7.02 -37.69 9.72
CA ASP A 108 -8.44 -37.53 10.00
C ASP A 108 -9.31 -37.94 8.79
N GLY A 109 -8.71 -38.45 7.71
CA GLY A 109 -9.36 -38.72 6.43
C GLY A 109 -9.22 -37.58 5.40
N THR A 110 -8.37 -36.59 5.66
CA THR A 110 -8.00 -35.54 4.70
C THR A 110 -6.50 -35.48 4.46
N VAL A 111 -6.12 -34.98 3.29
CA VAL A 111 -4.72 -34.78 2.86
C VAL A 111 -4.53 -33.31 2.51
N SER A 112 -3.62 -32.63 3.20
CA SER A 112 -3.19 -31.27 2.88
C SER A 112 -2.16 -31.30 1.76
N VAL A 113 -2.35 -30.50 0.72
CA VAL A 113 -1.46 -30.46 -0.45
C VAL A 113 -0.99 -29.03 -0.67
N SER A 114 0.30 -28.87 -0.93
CA SER A 114 0.93 -27.61 -1.30
C SER A 114 1.78 -27.79 -2.56
N TYR A 115 1.78 -26.83 -3.47
CA TYR A 115 2.76 -26.75 -4.55
C TYR A 115 3.31 -25.35 -4.70
N LEU A 116 4.57 -25.23 -5.14
CA LEU A 116 5.27 -23.96 -5.26
C LEU A 116 5.49 -23.57 -6.73
N PRO A 117 4.69 -22.63 -7.29
CA PRO A 117 4.90 -22.14 -8.64
C PRO A 117 6.01 -21.07 -8.68
N THR A 118 7.02 -21.27 -9.52
CA THR A 118 8.17 -20.34 -9.64
C THR A 118 8.10 -19.42 -10.87
N ALA A 119 7.05 -19.57 -11.68
CA ALA A 119 6.75 -18.65 -12.78
C ALA A 119 5.24 -18.34 -12.83
N PRO A 120 4.84 -17.12 -13.24
CA PRO A 120 3.43 -16.77 -13.42
C PRO A 120 2.83 -17.47 -14.65
N GLY A 121 1.51 -17.63 -14.64
CA GLY A 121 0.73 -18.25 -15.72
C GLY A 121 -0.26 -19.29 -15.22
N GLU A 122 -0.86 -20.05 -16.15
CA GLU A 122 -1.89 -21.04 -15.82
C GLU A 122 -1.28 -22.41 -15.49
N TYR A 123 -1.68 -22.98 -14.35
CA TYR A 123 -1.27 -24.30 -13.89
C TYR A 123 -2.47 -25.24 -13.88
N LYS A 124 -2.26 -26.46 -14.38
CA LYS A 124 -3.24 -27.54 -14.44
C LYS A 124 -2.94 -28.56 -13.35
N ILE A 125 -3.84 -28.69 -12.38
CA ILE A 125 -3.72 -29.59 -11.24
C ILE A 125 -4.59 -30.81 -11.47
N SER A 126 -3.96 -31.95 -11.73
CA SER A 126 -4.62 -33.25 -11.88
C SER A 126 -4.60 -34.00 -10.56
N VAL A 127 -5.77 -34.25 -9.99
CA VAL A 127 -5.96 -35.14 -8.84
C VAL A 127 -6.73 -36.38 -9.27
N ARG A 128 -6.23 -37.57 -8.94
CA ARG A 128 -6.84 -38.87 -9.27
C ARG A 128 -6.92 -39.77 -8.06
N PHE A 129 -7.97 -40.58 -7.99
CA PHE A 129 -8.18 -41.61 -6.98
C PHE A 129 -8.55 -42.94 -7.65
N GLY A 130 -7.82 -44.01 -7.35
CA GLY A 130 -8.00 -45.31 -8.00
C GLY A 130 -7.84 -45.22 -9.53
N ASP A 131 -6.82 -44.50 -9.98
CA ASP A 131 -6.50 -44.20 -11.38
C ASP A 131 -7.55 -43.42 -12.18
N LYS A 132 -8.59 -42.88 -11.53
CA LYS A 132 -9.63 -42.02 -12.15
C LYS A 132 -9.57 -40.59 -11.62
N HIS A 133 -9.84 -39.61 -12.48
CA HIS A 133 -9.94 -38.20 -12.05
C HIS A 133 -11.08 -38.02 -11.04
N ILE A 134 -10.81 -37.28 -9.96
CA ILE A 134 -11.86 -36.86 -9.02
C ILE A 134 -12.74 -35.77 -9.65
N LYS A 135 -13.92 -35.51 -9.08
CA LYS A 135 -14.83 -34.48 -9.58
C LYS A 135 -14.14 -33.11 -9.57
N GLY A 136 -14.13 -32.43 -10.73
CA GLY A 136 -13.47 -31.13 -10.92
C GLY A 136 -12.00 -31.20 -11.38
N SER A 137 -11.38 -32.39 -11.36
CA SER A 137 -10.04 -32.61 -11.87
C SER A 137 -10.06 -32.89 -13.38
N PRO A 138 -9.16 -32.28 -14.19
CA PRO A 138 -8.11 -31.36 -13.78
C PRO A 138 -8.62 -29.94 -13.46
N PHE A 139 -8.06 -29.34 -12.41
CA PHE A 139 -8.34 -27.96 -11.99
C PHE A 139 -7.39 -26.99 -12.69
N ASN A 140 -7.83 -25.77 -12.97
CA ASN A 140 -7.00 -24.72 -13.56
C ASN A 140 -6.79 -23.61 -12.52
N ALA A 141 -5.54 -23.40 -12.10
CA ALA A 141 -5.15 -22.33 -11.19
C ALA A 141 -4.38 -21.23 -11.94
N LYS A 142 -4.78 -19.97 -11.71
CA LYS A 142 -4.11 -18.80 -12.27
C LYS A 142 -3.08 -18.27 -11.28
N ILE A 143 -1.79 -18.38 -11.62
CA ILE A 143 -0.70 -17.87 -10.81
C ILE A 143 -0.28 -16.48 -11.29
N THR A 144 -0.23 -15.53 -10.36
CA THR A 144 0.04 -14.11 -10.62
C THR A 144 1.28 -13.61 -9.88
N GLY A 145 1.82 -12.46 -10.28
CA GLY A 145 3.01 -11.83 -9.67
C GLY A 145 4.27 -11.97 -10.53
N GLU A 146 5.03 -10.88 -10.63
CA GLU A 146 6.39 -10.94 -11.17
C GLU A 146 7.31 -11.50 -10.08
N GLY A 147 8.13 -12.51 -10.41
CA GLY A 147 9.01 -13.17 -9.45
C GLY A 147 9.84 -12.14 -8.69
N ARG A 148 9.63 -12.05 -7.36
CA ARG A 148 10.34 -11.14 -6.47
C ARG A 148 11.86 -11.27 -6.66
N LYS A 149 12.54 -10.19 -7.06
CA LYS A 149 14.00 -10.06 -6.92
C LYS A 149 14.33 -9.90 -5.43
N ARG A 150 15.28 -10.69 -4.94
CA ARG A 150 15.58 -10.91 -3.51
C ARG A 150 16.85 -10.16 -3.09
N ASN A 151 16.91 -9.78 -1.81
CA ASN A 151 18.01 -9.14 -1.08
C ASN A 151 19.39 -9.32 -1.75
N GLN A 152 19.90 -8.25 -2.36
CA GLN A 152 21.27 -8.21 -2.90
C GLN A 152 22.21 -7.61 -1.85
N ILE A 153 23.17 -8.41 -1.39
CA ILE A 153 24.40 -7.85 -0.84
C ILE A 153 25.24 -7.37 -2.04
N SER A 154 25.92 -6.23 -1.95
CA SER A 154 26.86 -5.74 -2.96
C SER A 154 28.26 -5.71 -2.35
N VAL A 155 28.84 -6.89 -2.14
CA VAL A 155 30.26 -7.02 -1.77
C VAL A 155 31.06 -7.45 -2.98
N GLY A 156 32.12 -6.73 -3.31
CA GLY A 156 32.99 -7.09 -4.42
C GLY A 156 33.89 -5.94 -4.83
N SER A 157 35.01 -6.29 -5.45
CA SER A 157 35.98 -5.31 -5.93
C SER A 157 35.26 -4.35 -6.90
N CYS A 158 35.44 -3.05 -6.70
CA CYS A 158 34.90 -1.98 -7.54
C CYS A 158 36.05 -1.24 -8.20
N SER A 159 35.84 -0.72 -9.41
CA SER A 159 36.79 0.20 -10.03
C SER A 159 36.76 1.53 -9.30
N GLU A 160 37.93 2.00 -8.86
CA GLU A 160 38.10 3.27 -8.16
C GLU A 160 38.84 4.26 -9.07
N VAL A 161 38.20 5.39 -9.36
CA VAL A 161 38.81 6.45 -10.17
C VAL A 161 38.91 7.72 -9.33
N SER A 162 40.12 8.19 -9.06
CA SER A 162 40.34 9.46 -8.35
C SER A 162 39.81 10.62 -9.17
N LEU A 163 39.08 11.54 -8.53
CA LEU A 163 38.66 12.77 -9.19
C LEU A 163 39.85 13.70 -9.42
N PRO A 164 39.94 14.37 -10.58
CA PRO A 164 40.96 15.38 -10.83
C PRO A 164 40.64 16.69 -10.10
N GLY A 165 41.52 17.12 -9.18
CA GLY A 165 41.44 18.42 -8.48
C GLY A 165 41.32 18.29 -6.95
N LYS A 166 41.53 19.41 -6.23
CA LYS A 166 41.29 19.48 -4.77
C LYS A 166 39.81 19.78 -4.53
N ILE A 167 39.07 18.78 -4.06
CA ILE A 167 37.65 18.87 -3.72
C ILE A 167 37.54 18.88 -2.18
N SER A 168 36.82 19.85 -1.61
CA SER A 168 36.65 19.98 -0.16
C SER A 168 35.52 19.08 0.38
N ASP A 169 35.52 18.79 1.68
CA ASP A 169 34.49 17.94 2.31
C ASP A 169 33.07 18.55 2.18
N ALA A 170 32.96 19.89 2.12
CA ALA A 170 31.69 20.59 1.85
C ALA A 170 31.19 20.41 0.41
N ASP A 171 32.09 20.16 -0.55
CA ASP A 171 31.74 19.98 -1.96
C ASP A 171 31.09 18.61 -2.21
N ILE A 172 31.47 17.56 -1.47
CA ILE A 172 30.91 16.19 -1.60
C ILE A 172 29.37 16.22 -1.57
N ARG A 173 28.79 17.01 -0.66
CA ARG A 173 27.34 17.15 -0.45
C ARG A 173 26.60 17.79 -1.64
N SER A 174 27.33 18.41 -2.56
CA SER A 174 26.79 19.15 -3.71
C SER A 174 27.12 18.51 -5.07
N LEU A 175 27.87 17.40 -5.06
CA LEU A 175 28.33 16.70 -6.26
C LEU A 175 27.40 15.54 -6.61
N ASN A 176 27.08 15.42 -7.91
CA ASN A 176 26.37 14.29 -8.49
C ASN A 176 27.28 13.65 -9.56
N ALA A 177 27.49 12.34 -9.46
CA ALA A 177 28.29 11.56 -10.40
C ALA A 177 27.40 10.55 -11.15
N SER A 178 27.57 10.48 -12.47
CA SER A 178 27.04 9.44 -13.33
C SER A 178 28.15 8.89 -14.22
N ILE A 179 28.02 7.63 -14.60
CA ILE A 179 28.92 6.96 -15.52
C ILE A 179 28.08 6.34 -16.63
N GLN A 180 28.56 6.47 -17.87
CA GLN A 180 27.91 5.94 -19.06
C GLN A 180 28.85 4.94 -19.73
N ALA A 181 28.37 3.71 -19.93
CA ALA A 181 29.06 2.65 -20.64
C ALA A 181 29.18 2.94 -22.14
N PRO A 182 30.06 2.21 -22.88
CA PRO A 182 30.22 2.37 -24.33
C PRO A 182 28.91 2.19 -25.12
N SER A 183 28.00 1.33 -24.65
CA SER A 183 26.67 1.14 -25.23
C SER A 183 25.72 2.33 -25.05
N GLY A 184 26.08 3.29 -24.19
CA GLY A 184 25.23 4.40 -23.79
C GLY A 184 24.39 4.14 -22.54
N LEU A 185 24.45 2.94 -21.94
CA LEU A 185 23.79 2.61 -20.68
C LEU A 185 24.43 3.36 -19.49
N GLU A 186 23.64 3.92 -18.59
CA GLU A 186 24.17 4.49 -17.34
C GLU A 186 24.43 3.37 -16.31
N GLU A 187 25.63 3.34 -15.72
CA GLU A 187 25.97 2.41 -14.63
C GLU A 187 25.87 3.11 -13.26
N PRO A 188 25.49 2.37 -12.20
CA PRO A 188 25.50 2.92 -10.84
C PRO A 188 26.94 3.21 -10.40
N CYS A 189 27.15 4.42 -9.89
CA CYS A 189 28.43 4.82 -9.31
C CYS A 189 28.25 5.68 -8.05
N PHE A 190 29.26 5.67 -7.18
CA PHE A 190 29.25 6.31 -5.86
C PHE A 190 30.49 7.17 -5.68
N LEU A 191 30.34 8.30 -5.02
CA LEU A 191 31.46 9.12 -4.57
C LEU A 191 31.93 8.60 -3.21
N LYS A 192 33.22 8.28 -3.08
CA LYS A 192 33.82 7.86 -1.80
C LYS A 192 35.20 8.46 -1.61
N ARG A 193 35.66 8.53 -0.36
CA ARG A 193 37.04 8.88 -0.07
C ARG A 193 37.92 7.66 -0.31
N LEU A 194 38.92 7.80 -1.19
CA LEU A 194 39.88 6.74 -1.48
C LEU A 194 40.90 6.63 -0.33
N PRO A 195 41.60 5.48 -0.20
CA PRO A 195 42.66 5.30 0.81
C PRO A 195 43.78 6.36 0.75
N THR A 196 43.94 7.00 -0.42
CA THR A 196 44.89 8.08 -0.67
C THR A 196 44.44 9.46 -0.14
N GLY A 197 43.24 9.54 0.45
CA GLY A 197 42.65 10.77 1.01
C GLY A 197 41.88 11.62 0.01
N ASN A 198 42.05 11.38 -1.29
CA ASN A 198 41.31 12.04 -2.38
C ASN A 198 39.91 11.44 -2.57
N ILE A 199 38.97 12.22 -3.10
CA ILE A 199 37.63 11.72 -3.45
C ILE A 199 37.71 11.01 -4.81
N GLY A 200 37.09 9.84 -4.91
CA GLY A 200 37.01 9.05 -6.12
C GLY A 200 35.61 8.53 -6.40
N ILE A 201 35.44 8.00 -7.60
CA ILE A 201 34.21 7.34 -8.05
C ILE A 201 34.43 5.83 -7.97
N SER A 202 33.50 5.16 -7.33
CA SER A 202 33.41 3.71 -7.19
C SER A 202 32.27 3.20 -8.05
N PHE A 203 32.55 2.28 -8.96
CA PHE A 203 31.54 1.66 -9.83
C PHE A 203 31.92 0.21 -10.17
N THR A 204 30.95 -0.54 -10.68
CA THR A 204 31.14 -1.93 -11.12
C THR A 204 30.92 -2.01 -12.63
N PRO A 205 31.99 -2.05 -13.45
CA PRO A 205 31.85 -2.11 -14.89
C PRO A 205 31.16 -3.38 -15.38
N ARG A 206 30.21 -3.23 -16.30
CA ARG A 206 29.50 -4.34 -16.96
C ARG A 206 29.96 -4.55 -18.40
N GLU A 207 30.57 -3.54 -19.00
CA GLU A 207 31.02 -3.55 -20.39
C GLU A 207 32.53 -3.29 -20.51
N ILE A 208 33.11 -3.74 -21.62
CA ILE A 208 34.51 -3.45 -21.97
C ILE A 208 34.53 -2.21 -22.85
N GLY A 209 35.44 -1.28 -22.59
CA GLY A 209 35.67 -0.11 -23.44
C GLY A 209 35.61 1.22 -22.70
N GLU A 210 35.48 2.29 -23.47
CA GLU A 210 35.55 3.67 -22.98
C GLU A 210 34.23 4.09 -22.31
N HIS A 211 34.26 4.27 -20.99
CA HIS A 211 33.15 4.79 -20.20
C HIS A 211 33.32 6.31 -20.00
N VAL A 212 32.21 7.05 -20.07
CA VAL A 212 32.18 8.51 -19.86
C VAL A 212 31.67 8.80 -18.45
N VAL A 213 32.50 9.48 -17.66
CA VAL A 213 32.20 9.86 -16.28
C VAL A 213 31.85 11.35 -16.21
N SER A 214 30.64 11.63 -15.73
CA SER A 214 30.11 12.98 -15.55
C SER A 214 29.98 13.29 -14.06
N VAL A 215 30.61 14.38 -13.62
CA VAL A 215 30.58 14.85 -12.24
C VAL A 215 30.14 16.30 -12.26
N LYS A 216 29.01 16.58 -11.61
CA LYS A 216 28.35 17.89 -11.64
C LYS A 216 28.16 18.44 -10.24
N LYS A 217 28.45 19.72 -10.04
CA LYS A 217 28.10 20.49 -8.85
C LYS A 217 26.94 21.43 -9.19
N MET A 218 25.82 21.35 -8.47
CA MET A 218 24.62 22.17 -8.73
C MET A 218 24.19 22.18 -10.23
N GLY A 219 24.30 21.02 -10.88
CA GLY A 219 23.94 20.86 -12.30
C GLY A 219 25.01 21.25 -13.32
N GLN A 220 26.12 21.87 -12.92
CA GLN A 220 27.25 22.23 -13.80
C GLN A 220 28.42 21.27 -13.64
N HIS A 221 29.11 20.93 -14.74
CA HIS A 221 30.29 20.07 -14.68
C HIS A 221 31.42 20.71 -13.86
N ILE A 222 32.07 19.91 -13.01
CA ILE A 222 33.31 20.34 -12.36
C ILE A 222 34.47 20.37 -13.36
N THR A 223 35.57 21.01 -12.98
CA THR A 223 36.79 21.05 -13.79
C THR A 223 37.22 19.65 -14.24
N ASN A 224 37.50 19.49 -15.53
CA ASN A 224 37.83 18.22 -16.20
C ASN A 224 36.71 17.18 -16.27
N SER A 225 35.45 17.55 -15.97
CA SER A 225 34.28 16.74 -16.26
C SER A 225 33.54 17.25 -17.51
N PRO A 226 32.99 16.36 -18.37
CA PRO A 226 33.11 14.90 -18.32
C PRO A 226 34.52 14.42 -18.71
N PHE A 227 34.95 13.28 -18.14
CA PHE A 227 36.20 12.61 -18.50
C PHE A 227 35.95 11.14 -18.85
N LYS A 228 36.92 10.52 -19.54
CA LYS A 228 36.81 9.15 -20.05
C LYS A 228 37.70 8.21 -19.26
N ILE A 229 37.22 7.00 -19.02
CA ILE A 229 37.96 5.91 -18.40
C ILE A 229 37.84 4.68 -19.30
N ASN A 230 38.90 3.89 -19.42
CA ASN A 230 38.89 2.71 -20.27
C ASN A 230 38.86 1.45 -19.41
N VAL A 231 37.79 0.67 -19.54
CA VAL A 231 37.62 -0.60 -18.82
C VAL A 231 38.14 -1.73 -19.69
N CYS A 232 39.11 -2.49 -19.18
CA CYS A 232 39.71 -3.63 -19.86
C CYS A 232 38.95 -4.93 -19.59
N GLU A 233 39.11 -5.94 -20.46
CA GLU A 233 38.46 -7.26 -20.31
C GLU A 233 38.73 -7.96 -18.97
N ARG A 234 39.87 -7.67 -18.33
CA ARG A 234 40.23 -8.23 -17.01
C ARG A 234 39.47 -7.59 -15.84
N GLU A 235 38.78 -6.48 -16.09
CA GLU A 235 38.13 -5.64 -15.09
C GLU A 235 36.61 -5.95 -15.03
N VAL A 236 36.03 -6.61 -16.03
CA VAL A 236 34.62 -7.04 -16.00
C VAL A 236 34.48 -8.35 -15.21
N GLY A 237 33.46 -8.42 -14.35
CA GLY A 237 33.20 -9.55 -13.46
C GLY A 237 32.90 -10.88 -14.18
N ASP A 238 33.58 -11.96 -13.77
CA ASP A 238 33.42 -13.33 -14.24
C ASP A 238 33.12 -14.28 -13.07
N ALA A 239 31.84 -14.65 -12.92
CA ALA A 239 31.38 -15.51 -11.83
C ALA A 239 32.04 -16.89 -11.79
N LYS A 240 32.55 -17.39 -12.92
CA LYS A 240 33.22 -18.71 -12.99
C LYS A 240 34.59 -18.72 -12.32
N LYS A 241 35.17 -17.54 -12.09
CA LYS A 241 36.45 -17.38 -11.42
C LYS A 241 36.31 -17.18 -9.91
N VAL A 242 35.08 -17.02 -9.42
CA VAL A 242 34.78 -16.98 -7.98
C VAL A 242 34.90 -18.39 -7.41
N LYS A 243 35.71 -18.56 -6.36
CA LYS A 243 35.85 -19.84 -5.66
C LYS A 243 35.10 -19.80 -4.34
N VAL A 244 34.22 -20.76 -4.14
CA VAL A 244 33.40 -20.86 -2.92
C VAL A 244 33.82 -22.12 -2.17
N SER A 245 34.08 -22.02 -0.86
CA SER A 245 34.46 -23.17 -0.03
C SER A 245 33.91 -23.05 1.39
N GLY A 246 33.51 -24.17 1.98
CA GLY A 246 32.99 -24.23 3.35
C GLY A 246 32.01 -25.38 3.55
N ALA A 247 32.07 -26.05 4.70
CA ALA A 247 31.15 -27.14 5.04
C ALA A 247 29.70 -26.65 5.15
N ALA A 248 29.51 -25.37 5.52
CA ALA A 248 28.23 -24.69 5.64
C ALA A 248 27.45 -24.56 4.31
N LEU A 249 28.03 -24.94 3.17
CA LEU A 249 27.35 -25.00 1.86
C LEU A 249 26.72 -26.36 1.56
N LYS A 250 26.85 -27.33 2.49
CA LYS A 250 26.28 -28.68 2.37
C LYS A 250 25.49 -29.06 3.62
N GLU A 251 26.01 -28.76 4.80
CA GLU A 251 25.36 -29.02 6.08
C GLU A 251 25.52 -27.85 7.05
N GLY A 252 24.52 -27.64 7.91
CA GLY A 252 24.53 -26.57 8.91
C GLY A 252 23.81 -26.95 10.20
N LYS A 253 23.90 -26.08 11.22
CA LYS A 253 23.24 -26.23 12.51
C LYS A 253 22.33 -25.06 12.86
N THR A 254 21.20 -25.34 13.49
CA THR A 254 20.31 -24.31 14.01
C THR A 254 20.96 -23.56 15.19
N HIS A 255 20.63 -22.28 15.32
CA HIS A 255 21.09 -21.37 16.38
C HIS A 255 22.62 -21.16 16.46
N GLN A 256 23.39 -21.60 15.45
CA GLN A 256 24.84 -21.43 15.38
C GLN A 256 25.22 -20.70 14.09
N GLU A 257 26.35 -20.00 14.12
CA GLU A 257 26.92 -19.39 12.92
C GLU A 257 27.49 -20.47 12.01
N ASN A 258 26.97 -20.55 10.78
CA ASN A 258 27.43 -21.48 9.76
C ASN A 258 28.30 -20.73 8.76
N HIS A 259 29.61 -20.98 8.78
CA HIS A 259 30.60 -20.19 8.03
C HIS A 259 31.00 -20.84 6.70
N PHE A 260 31.09 -20.03 5.65
CA PHE A 260 31.74 -20.37 4.39
C PHE A 260 32.48 -19.16 3.81
N THR A 261 33.44 -19.40 2.93
CA THR A 261 34.32 -18.38 2.34
C THR A 261 34.08 -18.27 0.83
N VAL A 262 34.13 -17.03 0.33
CA VAL A 262 34.04 -16.70 -1.11
C VAL A 262 35.30 -15.95 -1.52
N ASP A 263 36.07 -16.49 -2.45
CA ASP A 263 37.28 -15.86 -3.00
C ASP A 263 36.98 -15.25 -4.37
N THR A 264 37.08 -13.92 -4.45
CA THR A 264 36.77 -13.13 -5.65
C THR A 264 38.00 -12.56 -6.35
N ARG A 265 39.22 -12.86 -5.86
CA ARG A 265 40.47 -12.21 -6.30
C ARG A 265 40.75 -12.28 -7.80
N ASN A 266 40.30 -13.36 -8.45
CA ASN A 266 40.51 -13.58 -9.88
C ASN A 266 39.26 -13.31 -10.71
N ALA A 267 38.17 -12.87 -10.09
CA ALA A 267 36.86 -12.76 -10.71
C ALA A 267 36.61 -11.41 -11.39
N GLY A 268 37.51 -10.43 -11.32
CA GLY A 268 37.28 -9.09 -11.88
C GLY A 268 36.36 -8.25 -10.98
N PHE A 269 35.83 -7.13 -11.48
CA PHE A 269 34.94 -6.26 -10.72
C PHE A 269 33.48 -6.69 -10.87
N GLY A 270 32.80 -6.98 -9.76
CA GLY A 270 31.46 -7.54 -9.76
C GLY A 270 30.85 -7.52 -8.37
N GLY A 271 29.55 -7.23 -8.26
CA GLY A 271 28.84 -7.34 -6.97
C GLY A 271 28.51 -8.80 -6.65
N LEU A 272 28.73 -9.22 -5.41
CA LEU A 272 28.38 -10.54 -4.90
C LEU A 272 27.01 -10.50 -4.20
N SER A 273 26.00 -11.07 -4.85
CA SER A 273 24.64 -11.21 -4.32
C SER A 273 24.49 -12.56 -3.61
N LEU A 274 24.03 -12.53 -2.36
CA LEU A 274 23.78 -13.71 -1.54
C LEU A 274 22.36 -13.66 -0.97
N SER A 275 21.59 -14.73 -1.16
CA SER A 275 20.29 -14.91 -0.50
C SER A 275 20.12 -16.34 -0.01
N ILE A 276 19.59 -16.52 1.20
CA ILE A 276 19.37 -17.82 1.82
C ILE A 276 17.89 -18.02 2.09
N GLU A 277 17.36 -19.16 1.66
CA GLU A 277 15.93 -19.47 1.75
C GLU A 277 15.74 -20.76 2.49
N GLY A 278 14.75 -20.85 3.36
CA GLY A 278 14.48 -22.10 4.05
C GLY A 278 13.32 -21.96 5.03
N PRO A 279 13.15 -22.96 5.92
CA PRO A 279 12.08 -23.00 6.92
C PRO A 279 12.01 -21.80 7.86
N SER A 280 13.12 -21.07 8.04
CA SER A 280 13.15 -19.80 8.77
C SER A 280 13.95 -18.75 8.01
N LYS A 281 13.78 -17.47 8.38
CA LYS A 281 14.72 -16.42 7.96
C LYS A 281 16.07 -16.70 8.63
N ALA A 282 17.13 -16.79 7.83
CA ALA A 282 18.49 -16.87 8.32
C ALA A 282 19.10 -15.47 8.32
N GLU A 283 19.62 -15.04 9.46
CA GLU A 283 20.46 -13.84 9.53
C GLU A 283 21.77 -14.12 8.79
N ILE A 284 22.22 -13.18 7.96
CA ILE A 284 23.43 -13.31 7.13
C ILE A 284 24.40 -12.23 7.55
N GLN A 285 25.63 -12.62 7.87
CA GLN A 285 26.73 -11.69 8.09
C GLN A 285 27.82 -11.92 7.04
N CYS A 286 28.39 -10.84 6.55
CA CYS A 286 29.46 -10.88 5.56
C CYS A 286 30.60 -9.97 6.02
N ASN A 287 31.81 -10.53 6.08
CA ASN A 287 33.02 -9.84 6.44
C ASN A 287 34.00 -9.89 5.27
N ASP A 288 34.28 -8.72 4.67
CA ASP A 288 35.23 -8.59 3.58
C ASP A 288 36.67 -8.50 4.12
N LYS A 289 37.50 -9.47 3.75
CA LYS A 289 38.92 -9.44 4.05
C LYS A 289 39.58 -8.61 2.96
N SER A 290 40.44 -7.68 3.37
CA SER A 290 41.18 -6.78 2.48
C SER A 290 42.07 -7.46 1.43
N ASP A 291 42.14 -8.79 1.43
CA ASP A 291 42.82 -9.60 0.44
C ASP A 291 41.93 -10.06 -0.73
N GLY A 292 40.63 -9.72 -0.74
CA GLY A 292 39.66 -10.10 -1.78
C GLY A 292 38.91 -11.41 -1.51
N THR A 293 38.98 -11.90 -0.27
CA THR A 293 38.18 -13.04 0.23
C THR A 293 37.10 -12.57 1.21
N LEU A 294 35.91 -13.16 1.13
CA LEU A 294 34.75 -12.81 1.94
C LEU A 294 34.45 -13.98 2.88
N ASP A 295 34.36 -13.71 4.17
CA ASP A 295 33.88 -14.64 5.18
C ASP A 295 32.39 -14.42 5.38
N ILE A 296 31.59 -15.44 5.14
CA ILE A 296 30.13 -15.34 5.20
C ILE A 296 29.64 -16.30 6.26
N SER A 297 28.82 -15.80 7.18
CA SER A 297 28.10 -16.62 8.15
C SER A 297 26.60 -16.48 8.00
N TYR A 298 25.89 -17.54 8.33
CA TYR A 298 24.44 -17.47 8.47
C TYR A 298 23.94 -18.29 9.65
N LYS A 299 22.88 -17.79 10.29
CA LYS A 299 22.30 -18.39 11.50
C LYS A 299 20.83 -18.75 11.29
N PRO A 300 20.53 -20.00 10.89
CA PRO A 300 19.16 -20.49 10.74
C PRO A 300 18.54 -20.82 12.11
N THR A 301 17.24 -20.59 12.27
CA THR A 301 16.51 -20.86 13.53
C THR A 301 15.64 -22.12 13.47
N GLU A 302 15.28 -22.60 12.29
CA GLU A 302 14.51 -23.83 12.09
C GLU A 302 15.33 -24.90 11.35
N PRO A 303 15.24 -26.20 11.72
CA PRO A 303 15.88 -27.27 10.98
C PRO A 303 15.16 -27.51 9.66
N GLY A 304 15.90 -28.00 8.66
CA GLY A 304 15.38 -28.33 7.34
C GLY A 304 16.33 -27.91 6.24
N TYR A 305 15.84 -27.91 5.00
CA TYR A 305 16.67 -27.62 3.84
C TYR A 305 16.67 -26.12 3.53
N TYR A 306 17.87 -25.55 3.45
CA TYR A 306 18.09 -24.17 3.05
C TYR A 306 18.71 -24.11 1.66
N ILE A 307 18.29 -23.16 0.84
CA ILE A 307 18.82 -22.89 -0.49
C ILE A 307 19.62 -21.60 -0.43
N ILE A 308 20.94 -21.70 -0.62
CA ILE A 308 21.84 -20.56 -0.68
C ILE A 308 22.07 -20.21 -2.16
N ASN A 309 21.56 -19.07 -2.58
CA ASN A 309 21.85 -18.49 -3.89
C ASN A 309 23.01 -17.53 -3.77
N LEU A 310 24.10 -17.82 -4.49
CA LEU A 310 25.28 -16.98 -4.55
C LEU A 310 25.54 -16.60 -6.01
N LYS A 311 25.59 -15.30 -6.28
CA LYS A 311 25.82 -14.73 -7.61
C LYS A 311 26.94 -13.70 -7.54
N PHE A 312 27.71 -13.60 -8.61
CA PHE A 312 28.72 -12.58 -8.82
C PHE A 312 28.49 -11.90 -10.16
N ALA A 313 28.47 -10.58 -10.22
CA ALA A 313 28.14 -9.81 -11.43
C ALA A 313 26.82 -10.31 -12.08
N ASP A 314 25.78 -10.49 -11.27
CA ASP A 314 24.45 -11.00 -11.64
C ASP A 314 24.39 -12.47 -12.15
N HIS A 315 25.51 -13.19 -12.19
CA HIS A 315 25.59 -14.58 -12.64
C HIS A 315 25.85 -15.55 -11.48
N HIS A 316 25.27 -16.75 -11.50
CA HIS A 316 25.55 -17.75 -10.48
C HIS A 316 27.03 -18.18 -10.51
N VAL A 317 27.64 -18.24 -9.33
CA VAL A 317 28.97 -18.83 -9.16
C VAL A 317 28.88 -20.35 -9.23
N ASP A 318 29.99 -21.01 -9.54
CA ASP A 318 30.03 -22.46 -9.69
C ASP A 318 29.53 -23.18 -8.42
N GLY A 319 28.51 -24.03 -8.59
CA GLY A 319 27.86 -24.78 -7.51
C GLY A 319 26.62 -24.12 -6.91
N SER A 320 26.35 -22.83 -7.20
CA SER A 320 25.11 -22.17 -6.81
C SER A 320 23.95 -22.54 -7.77
N PRO A 321 22.71 -22.68 -7.27
CA PRO A 321 22.28 -22.63 -5.87
C PRO A 321 22.75 -23.85 -5.06
N PHE A 322 23.15 -23.61 -3.80
CA PHE A 322 23.57 -24.66 -2.88
C PHE A 322 22.39 -25.10 -2.01
N THR A 323 22.10 -26.40 -1.99
CA THR A 323 21.12 -26.97 -1.05
C THR A 323 21.84 -27.46 0.20
N VAL A 324 21.53 -26.84 1.33
CA VAL A 324 22.15 -27.08 2.63
C VAL A 324 21.16 -27.77 3.56
N LYS A 325 21.57 -28.91 4.13
CA LYS A 325 20.78 -29.57 5.18
C LYS A 325 21.14 -29.00 6.55
N VAL A 326 20.22 -28.23 7.14
CA VAL A 326 20.39 -27.69 8.50
C VAL A 326 19.74 -28.63 9.51
N THR A 327 20.48 -28.99 10.55
CA THR A 327 20.07 -29.94 11.60
C THR A 327 20.17 -29.32 12.99
N GLY A 328 19.35 -29.76 13.94
CA GLY A 328 19.32 -29.23 15.30
C GLY A 328 17.90 -29.04 15.81
N GLU A 329 17.77 -28.45 17.00
CA GLU A 329 16.46 -28.07 17.54
C GLU A 329 15.92 -26.85 16.79
N GLY A 330 14.63 -26.83 16.45
CA GLY A 330 13.99 -25.62 15.91
C GLY A 330 13.85 -24.55 16.98
N SER A 331 13.38 -23.38 16.59
CA SER A 331 13.00 -22.36 17.55
C SER A 331 11.84 -22.94 18.36
N ASN A 332 12.17 -23.53 19.50
CA ASN A 332 11.22 -24.03 20.47
C ASN A 332 10.30 -22.85 20.76
N ARG A 333 9.11 -22.83 20.15
CA ARG A 333 8.08 -21.84 20.47
C ARG A 333 7.91 -21.90 21.98
N GLN A 334 8.37 -20.87 22.66
CA GLN A 334 8.41 -20.86 24.11
C GLN A 334 6.97 -20.66 24.56
N ARG A 335 6.37 -21.75 25.05
CA ARG A 335 5.00 -21.74 25.55
C ARG A 335 5.03 -21.62 27.06
N GLU A 336 4.76 -20.42 27.54
CA GLU A 336 4.48 -20.21 28.96
C GLU A 336 3.00 -20.44 29.23
N LYS A 337 2.71 -21.11 30.35
CA LYS A 337 1.33 -21.43 30.76
C LYS A 337 1.17 -21.22 32.26
N ILE A 338 0.14 -20.48 32.65
CA ILE A 338 -0.33 -20.40 34.03
C ILE A 338 -1.73 -20.99 34.13
N GLN A 339 -2.05 -21.62 35.26
CA GLN A 339 -3.37 -22.18 35.56
C GLN A 339 -3.82 -21.73 36.96
N ARG A 340 -5.06 -21.27 37.10
CA ARG A 340 -5.65 -20.88 38.38
C ARG A 340 -7.06 -21.45 38.51
N GLN A 341 -7.36 -22.03 39.67
CA GLN A 341 -8.68 -22.54 40.01
C GLN A 341 -9.51 -21.42 40.63
N ARG A 342 -10.76 -21.25 40.17
CA ARG A 342 -11.67 -20.18 40.60
C ARG A 342 -12.90 -20.74 41.29
N GLU A 343 -13.27 -20.08 42.38
CA GLU A 343 -14.57 -20.24 43.05
C GLU A 343 -15.63 -19.39 42.33
N ALA A 344 -16.88 -19.88 42.30
CA ALA A 344 -17.98 -19.14 41.72
C ALA A 344 -18.29 -17.88 42.54
N VAL A 345 -18.57 -16.77 41.86
CA VAL A 345 -19.04 -15.56 42.53
C VAL A 345 -20.44 -15.83 43.12
N PRO A 346 -20.73 -15.42 44.37
CA PRO A 346 -22.04 -15.60 44.97
C PRO A 346 -23.18 -15.07 44.08
N VAL A 347 -24.28 -15.79 44.05
CA VAL A 347 -25.48 -15.40 43.29
C VAL A 347 -25.98 -14.04 43.79
N THR A 348 -26.28 -13.15 42.85
CA THR A 348 -26.75 -11.80 43.17
C THR A 348 -28.25 -11.78 43.36
N GLU A 349 -28.70 -11.17 44.46
CA GLU A 349 -30.13 -10.98 44.76
C GLU A 349 -30.61 -9.61 44.25
N VAL A 350 -31.90 -9.54 43.91
CA VAL A 350 -32.57 -8.27 43.54
C VAL A 350 -32.41 -7.26 44.67
N GLY A 351 -32.06 -6.02 44.33
CA GLY A 351 -31.81 -4.94 45.31
C GLY A 351 -30.38 -4.89 45.86
N SER A 352 -29.50 -5.85 45.52
CA SER A 352 -28.09 -5.82 45.93
C SER A 352 -27.31 -4.75 45.17
N GLN A 353 -26.37 -4.07 45.84
CA GLN A 353 -25.42 -3.21 45.12
C GLN A 353 -24.45 -4.06 44.30
N CYS A 354 -24.53 -3.91 42.97
CA CYS A 354 -23.70 -4.64 42.01
C CYS A 354 -22.50 -3.81 41.58
N LYS A 355 -21.40 -4.49 41.29
CA LYS A 355 -20.15 -3.89 40.83
C LYS A 355 -19.55 -4.71 39.69
N LEU A 356 -19.25 -4.05 38.57
CA LEU A 356 -18.46 -4.60 37.46
C LEU A 356 -17.17 -3.80 37.33
N THR A 357 -16.02 -4.46 37.40
CA THR A 357 -14.71 -3.79 37.35
C THR A 357 -14.00 -4.07 36.02
N PHE A 358 -13.31 -3.07 35.46
CA PHE A 358 -12.45 -3.20 34.28
C PHE A 358 -11.27 -2.23 34.36
N LYS A 359 -10.16 -2.53 33.68
CA LYS A 359 -8.96 -1.67 33.65
C LYS A 359 -8.75 -1.11 32.24
N MET A 360 -8.59 0.21 32.15
CA MET A 360 -8.27 1.00 30.97
C MET A 360 -7.29 2.12 31.33
N PRO A 361 -5.98 1.85 31.28
CA PRO A 361 -4.95 2.86 31.56
C PRO A 361 -4.98 4.00 30.54
N GLY A 362 -4.70 5.23 30.98
CA GLY A 362 -4.54 6.39 30.09
C GLY A 362 -5.85 7.02 29.56
N ILE A 363 -7.01 6.56 30.04
CA ILE A 363 -8.32 7.16 29.78
C ILE A 363 -8.80 7.86 31.05
N THR A 364 -9.66 8.88 30.93
CA THR A 364 -10.31 9.53 32.07
C THR A 364 -11.76 9.08 32.22
N SER A 365 -12.30 9.10 33.44
CA SER A 365 -13.70 8.74 33.72
C SER A 365 -14.72 9.58 32.96
N PHE A 366 -14.37 10.82 32.57
CA PHE A 366 -15.26 11.73 31.82
C PHE A 366 -15.54 11.26 30.38
N ASP A 367 -14.63 10.48 29.80
CA ASP A 367 -14.81 9.95 28.45
C ASP A 367 -15.61 8.62 28.42
N LEU A 368 -16.03 8.14 29.59
CA LEU A 368 -16.74 6.88 29.77
C LEU A 368 -18.22 7.10 30.11
N SER A 369 -19.09 6.29 29.51
CA SER A 369 -20.51 6.21 29.87
C SER A 369 -20.92 4.76 30.13
N ALA A 370 -21.83 4.53 31.08
CA ALA A 370 -22.40 3.21 31.33
C ALA A 370 -23.92 3.28 31.46
N SER A 371 -24.57 2.24 30.93
CA SER A 371 -26.01 2.03 31.06
C SER A 371 -26.30 0.55 31.30
N VAL A 372 -27.37 0.26 32.02
CA VAL A 372 -27.80 -1.11 32.36
C VAL A 372 -29.21 -1.32 31.86
N THR A 373 -29.39 -2.30 30.98
CA THR A 373 -30.70 -2.73 30.47
C THR A 373 -31.19 -3.95 31.24
N SER A 374 -32.37 -3.86 31.83
CA SER A 374 -33.04 -4.96 32.54
C SER A 374 -33.55 -6.03 31.57
N PRO A 375 -33.88 -7.25 32.06
CA PRO A 375 -34.49 -8.29 31.24
C PRO A 375 -35.81 -7.86 30.59
N GLY A 376 -36.56 -6.96 31.23
CA GLY A 376 -37.77 -6.35 30.69
C GLY A 376 -37.53 -5.28 29.61
N GLY A 377 -36.26 -4.98 29.28
CA GLY A 377 -35.87 -3.98 28.27
C GLY A 377 -35.75 -2.55 28.77
N VAL A 378 -35.91 -2.32 30.09
CA VAL A 378 -35.78 -0.98 30.67
C VAL A 378 -34.30 -0.64 30.83
N THR A 379 -33.85 0.47 30.24
CA THR A 379 -32.45 0.92 30.35
C THR A 379 -32.33 2.08 31.33
N GLU A 380 -31.41 1.95 32.28
CA GLU A 380 -31.08 2.99 33.26
C GLU A 380 -29.59 3.35 33.16
N ASP A 381 -29.24 4.62 33.40
CA ASP A 381 -27.84 5.03 33.47
C ASP A 381 -27.16 4.45 34.71
N ALA A 382 -25.91 4.03 34.55
CA ALA A 382 -25.10 3.47 35.64
C ALA A 382 -23.88 4.34 35.93
N VAL A 383 -23.51 4.42 37.20
CA VAL A 383 -22.41 5.27 37.64
C VAL A 383 -21.08 4.53 37.43
N ILE A 384 -20.13 5.17 36.75
CA ILE A 384 -18.75 4.71 36.64
C ILE A 384 -17.87 5.53 37.56
N ASN A 385 -17.12 4.87 38.43
CA ASN A 385 -16.13 5.49 39.29
C ASN A 385 -14.75 4.92 39.02
N GLU A 386 -13.72 5.77 39.04
CA GLU A 386 -12.33 5.31 39.11
C GLU A 386 -11.99 4.92 40.55
N ILE A 387 -11.55 3.67 40.75
CA ILE A 387 -11.17 3.16 42.07
C ILE A 387 -9.69 3.43 42.34
N LYS A 388 -8.85 3.27 41.32
CA LYS A 388 -7.40 3.44 41.34
C LYS A 388 -6.93 3.66 39.90
N ASP A 389 -5.78 4.31 39.69
CA ASP A 389 -5.18 4.62 38.38
C ASP A 389 -5.52 3.62 37.25
N GLY A 390 -6.44 4.04 36.36
CA GLY A 390 -6.89 3.27 35.20
C GLY A 390 -7.82 2.09 35.51
N LEU A 391 -8.25 1.89 36.75
CA LEU A 391 -9.18 0.85 37.22
C LEU A 391 -10.56 1.46 37.52
N TYR A 392 -11.56 1.06 36.75
CA TYR A 392 -12.91 1.59 36.81
C TYR A 392 -13.91 0.55 37.32
N ALA A 393 -14.95 1.02 38.02
CA ALA A 393 -16.08 0.21 38.43
C ALA A 393 -17.41 0.85 38.05
N VAL A 394 -18.26 0.04 37.41
CA VAL A 394 -19.66 0.34 37.14
C VAL A 394 -20.50 -0.15 38.32
N HIS A 395 -21.30 0.76 38.89
CA HIS A 395 -22.21 0.47 39.99
C HIS A 395 -23.66 0.57 39.54
N PHE A 396 -24.48 -0.43 39.88
CA PHE A 396 -25.91 -0.44 39.62
C PHE A 396 -26.66 -1.33 40.64
N VAL A 397 -27.98 -1.16 40.72
CA VAL A 397 -28.85 -1.94 41.61
C VAL A 397 -29.97 -2.57 40.77
N PRO A 398 -29.98 -3.89 40.57
CA PRO A 398 -30.98 -4.56 39.76
C PRO A 398 -32.32 -4.63 40.49
N LYS A 399 -33.40 -4.38 39.75
CA LYS A 399 -34.78 -4.35 40.28
C LYS A 399 -35.58 -5.61 39.94
N GLU A 400 -35.05 -6.45 39.05
CA GLU A 400 -35.73 -7.62 38.50
C GLU A 400 -34.79 -8.85 38.48
N LEU A 401 -35.36 -10.05 38.42
CA LEU A 401 -34.60 -11.28 38.21
C LEU A 401 -34.33 -11.49 36.71
N GLY A 402 -33.12 -11.91 36.37
CA GLY A 402 -32.72 -12.25 35.00
C GLY A 402 -31.42 -11.61 34.54
N ILE A 403 -31.14 -11.74 33.24
CA ILE A 403 -29.92 -11.26 32.59
C ILE A 403 -30.04 -9.76 32.31
N HIS A 404 -29.20 -8.96 32.97
CA HIS A 404 -29.05 -7.55 32.68
C HIS A 404 -27.91 -7.34 31.68
N THR A 405 -28.05 -6.35 30.81
CA THR A 405 -27.02 -5.97 29.84
C THR A 405 -26.36 -4.67 30.28
N VAL A 406 -25.12 -4.76 30.75
CA VAL A 406 -24.30 -3.61 31.16
C VAL A 406 -23.48 -3.12 29.96
N SER A 407 -23.88 -2.00 29.40
CA SER A 407 -23.15 -1.32 28.33
C SER A 407 -22.16 -0.33 28.94
N VAL A 408 -20.91 -0.37 28.49
CA VAL A 408 -19.87 0.59 28.86
C VAL A 408 -19.23 1.08 27.58
N ARG A 409 -19.19 2.39 27.38
CA ARG A 409 -18.72 3.01 26.15
C ARG A 409 -17.65 4.05 26.44
N TYR A 410 -16.63 4.11 25.60
CA TYR A 410 -15.65 5.18 25.52
C TYR A 410 -15.93 5.99 24.26
N LYS A 411 -16.24 7.28 24.39
CA LYS A 411 -16.62 8.16 23.27
C LYS A 411 -17.67 7.53 22.34
N ASP A 412 -18.76 7.06 22.95
CA ASP A 412 -19.90 6.40 22.30
C ASP A 412 -19.64 5.03 21.64
N ILE A 413 -18.43 4.48 21.77
CA ILE A 413 -18.06 3.16 21.24
C ILE A 413 -17.93 2.16 22.40
N HIS A 414 -18.48 0.95 22.25
CA HIS A 414 -18.33 -0.10 23.27
C HIS A 414 -16.87 -0.43 23.54
N ILE A 415 -16.50 -0.49 24.82
CA ILE A 415 -15.19 -0.98 25.22
C ILE A 415 -15.07 -2.49 24.94
N PRO A 416 -13.87 -3.06 24.76
CA PRO A 416 -13.69 -4.50 24.58
C PRO A 416 -14.40 -5.31 25.68
N GLY A 417 -15.19 -6.31 25.28
CA GLY A 417 -16.01 -7.14 26.17
C GLY A 417 -17.42 -6.58 26.46
N SER A 418 -17.64 -5.28 26.23
CA SER A 418 -18.96 -4.66 26.30
C SER A 418 -19.77 -4.94 25.01
N PRO A 419 -21.09 -5.15 25.08
CA PRO A 419 -21.92 -5.18 26.29
C PRO A 419 -21.67 -6.43 27.15
N PHE A 420 -21.66 -6.24 28.48
CA PHE A 420 -21.49 -7.30 29.46
C PHE A 420 -22.85 -7.85 29.89
N GLN A 421 -22.96 -9.17 30.00
CA GLN A 421 -24.11 -9.80 30.63
C GLN A 421 -23.86 -9.89 32.14
N PHE A 422 -24.91 -9.62 32.92
CA PHE A 422 -24.88 -9.69 34.37
C PHE A 422 -26.15 -10.36 34.87
N THR A 423 -26.05 -11.62 35.30
CA THR A 423 -27.20 -12.39 35.78
C THR A 423 -27.53 -12.09 37.23
N VAL A 424 -28.82 -11.82 37.49
CA VAL A 424 -29.38 -11.61 38.84
C VAL A 424 -30.36 -12.75 39.11
N GLY A 425 -30.11 -13.52 40.16
CA GLY A 425 -30.77 -14.81 40.40
C GLY A 425 -29.96 -16.02 39.90
N PRO A 426 -30.54 -17.23 39.94
CA PRO A 426 -29.81 -18.47 39.66
C PRO A 426 -29.34 -18.54 38.20
N TYR A 427 -28.07 -18.92 38.00
CA TYR A 427 -27.50 -19.15 36.68
C TYR A 427 -28.18 -20.32 35.98
N ARG A 428 -28.53 -20.15 34.69
CA ARG A 428 -29.17 -21.20 33.87
C ARG A 428 -28.19 -21.94 32.95
N ASP A 429 -27.03 -21.34 32.69
CA ASP A 429 -25.99 -21.82 31.77
C ASP A 429 -24.61 -21.55 32.39
N HIS A 430 -23.59 -22.32 32.03
CA HIS A 430 -22.21 -22.23 32.53
C HIS A 430 -21.23 -22.84 31.52
N GLY A 431 -20.00 -22.33 31.42
CA GLY A 431 -18.99 -22.88 30.51
C GLY A 431 -18.04 -21.84 29.90
N ALA A 432 -17.10 -22.32 29.09
CA ALA A 432 -16.06 -21.50 28.47
C ALA A 432 -16.62 -20.46 27.49
N HIS A 433 -17.76 -20.75 26.86
CA HIS A 433 -18.47 -19.85 25.93
C HIS A 433 -18.99 -18.56 26.58
N LEU A 434 -19.12 -18.53 27.92
CA LEU A 434 -19.57 -17.37 28.68
C LEU A 434 -18.40 -16.54 29.24
N VAL A 435 -17.16 -16.97 29.02
CA VAL A 435 -15.97 -16.20 29.37
C VAL A 435 -15.69 -15.18 28.27
N LYS A 436 -15.54 -13.91 28.66
CA LYS A 436 -15.12 -12.82 27.76
C LYS A 436 -13.70 -12.38 28.09
N ALA A 437 -12.93 -12.00 27.07
CA ALA A 437 -11.61 -11.39 27.24
C ALA A 437 -11.47 -10.18 26.30
N GLY A 438 -10.77 -9.13 26.74
CA GLY A 438 -10.61 -7.93 25.94
C GLY A 438 -9.59 -6.94 26.50
N GLY A 439 -8.86 -6.28 25.62
CA GLY A 439 -7.84 -5.28 25.94
C GLY A 439 -6.73 -5.24 24.88
N ALA A 440 -5.94 -4.17 24.89
CA ALA A 440 -4.94 -3.91 23.85
C ALA A 440 -3.95 -5.07 23.67
N GLY A 441 -3.57 -5.75 24.75
CA GLY A 441 -2.68 -6.91 24.73
C GLY A 441 -3.23 -8.16 24.03
N LEU A 442 -4.50 -8.18 23.61
CA LEU A 442 -5.05 -9.25 22.75
C LEU A 442 -5.12 -8.85 21.27
N GLU A 443 -4.71 -7.63 20.94
CA GLU A 443 -4.74 -7.07 19.58
C GLU A 443 -3.33 -6.77 19.05
N ARG A 444 -2.52 -6.05 19.85
CA ARG A 444 -1.16 -5.61 19.50
C ARG A 444 -0.30 -5.42 20.75
N GLY A 445 1.00 -5.38 20.59
CA GLY A 445 1.90 -5.08 21.71
C GLY A 445 3.25 -4.49 21.31
N GLU A 446 4.05 -4.14 22.31
CA GLU A 446 5.41 -3.63 22.14
C GLU A 446 6.40 -4.45 22.95
N GLN A 447 7.57 -4.71 22.35
CA GLN A 447 8.66 -5.46 22.95
C GLN A 447 9.15 -4.74 24.21
N GLY A 448 9.26 -5.47 25.31
CA GLY A 448 9.72 -4.90 26.58
C GLY A 448 8.66 -4.16 27.39
N GLU A 449 7.47 -3.92 26.85
CA GLU A 449 6.35 -3.28 27.56
C GLU A 449 5.34 -4.31 28.11
N LEU A 450 4.52 -3.87 29.06
CA LEU A 450 3.42 -4.68 29.61
C LEU A 450 2.21 -4.65 28.67
N ASN A 451 1.88 -5.81 28.11
CA ASN A 451 0.72 -5.98 27.24
C ASN A 451 -0.47 -6.47 28.07
N GLU A 452 -1.44 -5.60 28.31
CA GLU A 452 -2.52 -5.83 29.28
C GLU A 452 -3.88 -6.14 28.64
N PHE A 453 -4.66 -7.02 29.28
CA PHE A 453 -6.05 -7.31 28.95
C PHE A 453 -6.85 -7.80 30.16
N ASN A 454 -8.17 -7.66 30.08
CA ASN A 454 -9.10 -8.12 31.12
C ASN A 454 -9.77 -9.44 30.70
N VAL A 455 -10.13 -10.27 31.68
CA VAL A 455 -10.92 -11.50 31.49
C VAL A 455 -12.10 -11.48 32.45
N TRP A 456 -13.31 -11.68 31.96
CA TRP A 456 -14.54 -11.76 32.74
C TRP A 456 -15.10 -13.17 32.69
N THR A 457 -15.23 -13.83 33.83
CA THR A 457 -15.73 -15.22 33.94
C THR A 457 -16.94 -15.36 34.85
N ARG A 458 -17.56 -14.25 35.28
CA ARG A 458 -18.68 -14.28 36.25
C ARG A 458 -19.78 -15.26 35.83
N GLU A 459 -20.20 -15.16 34.57
CA GLU A 459 -21.29 -15.97 33.99
C GLU A 459 -20.85 -17.42 33.69
N ALA A 460 -19.54 -17.71 33.67
CA ALA A 460 -19.02 -19.04 33.37
C ALA A 460 -19.08 -20.02 34.55
N GLY A 461 -19.38 -19.54 35.76
CA GLY A 461 -19.43 -20.35 36.98
C GLY A 461 -18.04 -20.69 37.54
N SER A 462 -17.98 -21.71 38.41
CA SER A 462 -16.72 -22.22 38.97
C SER A 462 -15.93 -23.01 37.93
N GLY A 463 -14.61 -22.80 37.87
CA GLY A 463 -13.78 -23.52 36.92
C GLY A 463 -12.31 -23.11 36.95
N GLN A 464 -11.51 -23.71 36.09
CA GLN A 464 -10.09 -23.45 35.95
C GLN A 464 -9.83 -22.55 34.73
N LEU A 465 -9.23 -21.38 34.95
CA LEU A 465 -8.76 -20.52 33.88
C LEU A 465 -7.28 -20.81 33.60
N ALA A 466 -6.96 -21.10 32.35
CA ALA A 466 -5.61 -21.35 31.86
C ALA A 466 -5.24 -20.33 30.78
N ILE A 467 -4.09 -19.69 30.96
CA ILE A 467 -3.55 -18.69 30.03
C ILE A 467 -2.23 -19.23 29.51
N SER A 468 -2.04 -19.24 28.19
CA SER A 468 -0.76 -19.55 27.58
C SER A 468 -0.35 -18.52 26.54
N VAL A 469 0.92 -18.10 26.56
CA VAL A 469 1.50 -17.21 25.55
C VAL A 469 2.60 -18.00 24.83
N GLU A 470 2.47 -18.13 23.52
CA GLU A 470 3.37 -18.88 22.65
C GLU A 470 3.92 -17.97 21.56
N GLY A 471 5.23 -17.83 21.44
CA GLY A 471 5.83 -17.00 20.40
C GLY A 471 7.36 -17.03 20.38
N PRO A 472 7.99 -16.05 19.71
CA PRO A 472 9.44 -15.94 19.55
C PRO A 472 10.24 -16.01 20.85
N SER A 473 9.75 -15.39 21.93
CA SER A 473 10.39 -15.42 23.24
C SER A 473 9.46 -15.91 24.35
N LYS A 474 10.06 -16.28 25.49
CA LYS A 474 9.34 -16.63 26.72
C LYS A 474 8.58 -15.40 27.24
N ALA A 475 7.31 -15.58 27.60
CA ALA A 475 6.49 -14.51 28.14
C ALA A 475 6.46 -14.53 29.68
N GLU A 476 6.69 -13.38 30.31
CA GLU A 476 6.43 -13.18 31.74
C GLU A 476 4.96 -12.80 31.92
N ILE A 477 4.14 -13.71 32.47
CA ILE A 477 2.69 -13.52 32.62
C ILE A 477 2.37 -13.15 34.08
N ASN A 478 1.74 -11.99 34.28
CA ASN A 478 1.15 -11.59 35.55
C ASN A 478 -0.38 -11.74 35.50
N PHE A 479 -0.96 -12.19 36.61
CA PHE A 479 -2.39 -12.44 36.74
C PHE A 479 -2.88 -11.98 38.10
N THR A 480 -3.97 -11.20 38.11
CA THR A 480 -4.63 -10.72 39.33
C THR A 480 -6.13 -11.01 39.28
N ASP A 481 -6.61 -11.86 40.21
CA ASP A 481 -8.06 -12.09 40.39
C ASP A 481 -8.65 -11.01 41.31
N ARG A 482 -9.69 -10.32 40.84
CA ARG A 482 -10.36 -9.25 41.57
C ARG A 482 -11.49 -9.74 42.47
N LYS A 483 -11.78 -11.04 42.47
CA LYS A 483 -12.82 -11.73 43.27
C LYS A 483 -14.26 -11.28 43.02
N ASP A 484 -14.51 -10.53 41.94
CA ASP A 484 -15.85 -10.10 41.50
C ASP A 484 -16.29 -10.77 40.19
N GLY A 485 -15.49 -11.75 39.73
CA GLY A 485 -15.66 -12.42 38.44
C GLY A 485 -14.77 -11.86 37.33
N SER A 486 -14.09 -10.73 37.55
CA SER A 486 -13.11 -10.16 36.62
C SER A 486 -11.65 -10.47 37.02
N CYS A 487 -10.76 -10.52 36.03
CA CYS A 487 -9.33 -10.74 36.20
C CYS A 487 -8.53 -9.74 35.34
N ASP A 488 -7.41 -9.29 35.88
CA ASP A 488 -6.39 -8.52 35.16
C ASP A 488 -5.28 -9.47 34.70
N VAL A 489 -4.92 -9.42 33.42
CA VAL A 489 -3.82 -10.21 32.87
C VAL A 489 -2.88 -9.27 32.13
N SER A 490 -1.58 -9.43 32.35
CA SER A 490 -0.56 -8.73 31.58
C SER A 490 0.56 -9.68 31.22
N TYR A 491 1.17 -9.51 30.06
CA TYR A 491 2.38 -10.25 29.72
C TYR A 491 3.44 -9.36 29.09
N LYS A 492 4.71 -9.69 29.38
CA LYS A 492 5.89 -9.02 28.81
C LYS A 492 6.73 -10.03 28.05
N VAL A 493 7.19 -9.64 26.88
CA VAL A 493 8.02 -10.48 25.99
C VAL A 493 9.26 -9.71 25.54
N SER A 494 10.34 -10.44 25.28
CA SER A 494 11.66 -9.86 25.01
C SER A 494 12.00 -9.78 23.52
N GLU A 495 11.22 -10.42 22.64
CA GLU A 495 11.46 -10.39 21.19
C GLU A 495 10.20 -9.95 20.42
N PRO A 496 10.35 -9.15 19.36
CA PRO A 496 9.23 -8.77 18.50
C PRO A 496 8.79 -9.93 17.60
N GLY A 497 7.57 -9.88 17.08
CA GLY A 497 7.02 -10.88 16.17
C GLY A 497 5.60 -11.31 16.51
N GLU A 498 5.12 -12.37 15.86
CA GLU A 498 3.77 -12.91 16.08
C GLU A 498 3.73 -13.83 17.31
N TYR A 499 2.84 -13.53 18.25
CA TYR A 499 2.54 -14.33 19.44
C TYR A 499 1.11 -14.87 19.36
N ARG A 500 0.87 -16.02 20.01
CA ARG A 500 -0.43 -16.64 20.19
C ARG A 500 -0.78 -16.69 21.67
N ILE A 501 -1.88 -16.03 22.05
CA ILE A 501 -2.40 -16.05 23.41
C ILE A 501 -3.58 -17.01 23.46
N GLY A 502 -3.38 -18.15 24.10
CA GLY A 502 -4.42 -19.14 24.39
C GLY A 502 -5.08 -18.86 25.73
N LEU A 503 -6.40 -18.65 25.71
CA LEU A 503 -7.25 -18.58 26.89
C LEU A 503 -8.17 -19.80 26.89
N LYS A 504 -8.15 -20.55 27.99
CA LYS A 504 -8.99 -21.73 28.19
C LYS A 504 -9.69 -21.70 29.53
N PHE A 505 -10.94 -22.13 29.56
CA PHE A 505 -11.70 -22.35 30.78
C PHE A 505 -12.12 -23.83 30.83
N ASN A 506 -11.77 -24.55 31.90
CA ASN A 506 -11.95 -26.01 32.01
C ASN A 506 -11.41 -26.77 30.78
N ASP A 507 -10.18 -26.44 30.36
CA ASP A 507 -9.46 -26.99 29.20
C ASP A 507 -10.05 -26.73 27.80
N GLU A 508 -11.21 -26.09 27.72
CA GLU A 508 -11.84 -25.63 26.48
C GLU A 508 -11.47 -24.19 26.16
N HIS A 509 -11.26 -23.87 24.88
CA HIS A 509 -10.97 -22.48 24.48
C HIS A 509 -12.18 -21.59 24.67
N ILE A 510 -11.95 -20.38 25.19
CA ILE A 510 -12.97 -19.34 25.19
C ILE A 510 -13.18 -18.84 23.75
N PRO A 511 -14.28 -18.12 23.45
CA PRO A 511 -14.47 -17.49 22.13
C PRO A 511 -13.26 -16.64 21.74
N ASP A 512 -12.92 -16.67 20.44
CA ASP A 512 -11.80 -15.95 19.81
C ASP A 512 -10.38 -16.42 20.22
N SER A 513 -10.27 -17.30 21.22
CA SER A 513 -9.00 -17.93 21.56
C SER A 513 -8.67 -19.10 20.60
N PRO A 514 -7.40 -19.25 20.15
CA PRO A 514 -6.24 -18.42 20.49
C PRO A 514 -6.17 -17.10 19.72
N PHE A 515 -5.85 -16.03 20.43
CA PHE A 515 -5.64 -14.69 19.87
C PHE A 515 -4.26 -14.60 19.21
N LYS A 516 -4.20 -14.07 17.99
CA LYS A 516 -2.93 -13.77 17.30
C LYS A 516 -2.60 -12.31 17.51
N VAL A 517 -1.43 -12.03 18.07
CA VAL A 517 -0.99 -10.68 18.42
C VAL A 517 0.39 -10.42 17.84
N TYR A 518 0.54 -9.29 17.16
CA TYR A 518 1.84 -8.84 16.71
C TYR A 518 2.48 -7.92 17.76
N ILE A 519 3.68 -8.28 18.20
CA ILE A 519 4.52 -7.48 19.09
C ILE A 519 5.52 -6.70 18.24
N SER A 520 5.36 -5.38 18.25
CA SER A 520 6.26 -4.45 17.58
C SER A 520 7.61 -4.35 18.32
N PRO A 521 8.72 -4.15 17.59
CA PRO A 521 10.01 -3.84 18.22
C PRO A 521 9.93 -2.50 18.96
N SER A 522 10.72 -2.34 20.03
CA SER A 522 10.75 -1.09 20.80
C SER A 522 11.13 0.08 19.87
N VAL A 523 10.40 1.20 19.95
CA VAL A 523 10.62 2.37 19.06
C VAL A 523 12.06 2.90 19.09
N GLY A 524 12.81 2.64 20.17
CA GLY A 524 14.25 2.86 20.27
C GLY A 524 14.66 4.28 19.85
N ASP A 525 15.86 4.43 19.30
CA ASP A 525 16.39 5.71 18.83
C ASP A 525 15.83 6.15 17.46
N ALA A 526 14.87 5.43 16.86
CA ALA A 526 14.35 5.74 15.52
C ALA A 526 13.76 7.16 15.43
N HIS A 527 13.21 7.65 16.55
CA HIS A 527 12.67 9.00 16.68
C HIS A 527 13.75 10.10 16.70
N LEU A 528 15.02 9.75 16.96
CA LEU A 528 16.14 10.70 16.93
C LEU A 528 16.60 10.98 15.50
N LEU A 529 16.28 10.10 14.54
CA LEU A 529 16.71 10.26 13.16
C LEU A 529 15.95 11.39 12.46
N GLU A 530 16.68 12.24 11.74
CA GLU A 530 16.13 13.40 11.04
C GLU A 530 16.52 13.36 9.55
N VAL A 531 15.56 13.59 8.66
CA VAL A 531 15.82 13.68 7.22
C VAL A 531 16.29 15.07 6.83
N ALA A 532 17.43 15.15 6.14
CA ALA A 532 18.00 16.37 5.60
C ALA A 532 18.14 16.28 4.07
N HIS A 533 17.94 17.41 3.38
CA HIS A 533 18.10 17.52 1.91
C HIS A 533 17.24 16.52 1.13
N PHE A 534 15.97 16.37 1.51
CA PHE A 534 15.02 15.58 0.74
C PHE A 534 14.82 16.19 -0.65
N PRO A 535 14.81 15.43 -1.75
CA PRO A 535 14.74 15.99 -3.09
C PRO A 535 13.39 16.66 -3.35
N GLU A 536 13.42 17.97 -3.55
CA GLU A 536 12.27 18.79 -3.95
C GLU A 536 12.36 19.09 -5.47
N GLY A 537 11.31 18.77 -6.23
CA GLY A 537 11.21 19.09 -7.67
C GLY A 537 11.09 17.89 -8.62
N ASN A 538 11.40 18.10 -9.91
CA ASN A 538 11.21 17.12 -11.00
C ASN A 538 12.24 15.98 -10.94
N ILE A 539 11.96 14.95 -10.14
CA ILE A 539 12.68 13.68 -10.19
C ILE A 539 12.31 12.96 -11.49
N GLN A 540 13.32 12.49 -12.24
CA GLN A 540 13.12 11.83 -13.53
C GLN A 540 13.19 10.32 -13.35
N ALA A 541 12.31 9.60 -14.06
CA ALA A 541 12.41 8.14 -14.14
C ALA A 541 13.77 7.74 -14.72
N ASP A 542 14.26 6.60 -14.25
CA ASP A 542 15.56 6.01 -14.59
C ASP A 542 16.77 6.88 -14.24
N LYS A 543 16.59 7.91 -13.40
CA LYS A 543 17.71 8.69 -12.85
C LYS A 543 17.84 8.54 -11.34
N PRO A 544 19.06 8.35 -10.82
CA PRO A 544 19.29 8.26 -9.40
C PRO A 544 18.99 9.58 -8.69
N SER A 545 18.32 9.50 -7.55
CA SER A 545 18.06 10.59 -6.61
C SER A 545 18.50 10.17 -5.21
N GLN A 546 18.78 11.13 -4.33
CA GLN A 546 19.28 10.84 -2.99
C GLN A 546 18.83 11.89 -1.96
N PHE A 547 18.83 11.49 -0.68
CA PHE A 547 18.67 12.36 0.48
C PHE A 547 19.54 11.89 1.64
N ILE A 548 19.70 12.73 2.67
CA ILE A 548 20.52 12.45 3.85
C ILE A 548 19.63 12.16 5.06
N VAL A 549 20.06 11.26 5.95
CA VAL A 549 19.42 11.01 7.24
C VAL A 549 20.46 11.16 8.35
N ARG A 550 20.22 12.08 9.28
CA ARG A 550 21.07 12.31 10.45
C ARG A 550 20.69 11.37 11.57
N ARG A 551 21.69 10.79 12.22
CA ARG A 551 21.59 9.79 13.28
C ARG A 551 21.39 10.42 14.66
N ASN A 552 21.88 11.65 14.87
CA ASN A 552 21.70 12.41 16.13
C ASN A 552 22.02 11.56 17.38
N GLY A 553 23.12 10.80 17.33
CA GLY A 553 23.54 9.91 18.42
C GLY A 553 22.78 8.59 18.57
N ALA A 554 21.81 8.28 17.70
CA ALA A 554 21.10 7.00 17.68
C ALA A 554 22.02 5.79 17.52
N LYS A 555 21.63 4.60 17.99
CA LYS A 555 22.38 3.34 17.79
C LYS A 555 21.56 2.28 17.06
N GLY A 556 22.06 1.84 15.89
CA GLY A 556 21.38 0.86 15.04
C GLY A 556 21.67 1.04 13.56
N ASP A 557 20.85 0.40 12.72
CA ASP A 557 20.97 0.40 11.27
C ASP A 557 19.72 0.96 10.58
N LEU A 558 19.93 1.70 9.49
CA LEU A 558 18.90 2.28 8.65
C LEU A 558 18.71 1.43 7.39
N ASP A 559 17.48 0.96 7.17
CA ASP A 559 17.02 0.31 5.95
C ASP A 559 16.08 1.26 5.19
N ALA A 560 16.08 1.21 3.86
CA ALA A 560 15.14 2.01 3.08
C ALA A 560 14.70 1.29 1.80
N LYS A 561 13.42 1.43 1.45
CA LYS A 561 12.81 0.87 0.24
C LYS A 561 11.97 1.91 -0.48
N ILE A 562 11.95 1.86 -1.81
CA ILE A 562 11.08 2.70 -2.64
C ILE A 562 9.99 1.83 -3.26
N VAL A 563 8.74 2.26 -3.12
CA VAL A 563 7.56 1.60 -3.68
C VAL A 563 7.01 2.50 -4.77
N GLY A 564 7.02 2.02 -6.00
CA GLY A 564 6.47 2.72 -7.17
C GLY A 564 4.94 2.68 -7.23
N PRO A 565 4.34 3.47 -8.15
CA PRO A 565 2.89 3.53 -8.36
C PRO A 565 2.25 2.18 -8.70
N SER A 566 2.96 1.29 -9.40
CA SER A 566 2.51 -0.07 -9.71
C SER A 566 2.49 -1.02 -8.51
N GLY A 567 3.01 -0.58 -7.35
CA GLY A 567 3.32 -1.44 -6.21
C GLY A 567 4.65 -2.16 -6.33
N HIS A 568 5.44 -1.90 -7.39
CA HIS A 568 6.80 -2.42 -7.53
C HIS A 568 7.71 -1.85 -6.43
N GLU A 569 8.33 -2.72 -5.63
CA GLU A 569 9.27 -2.34 -4.58
C GLU A 569 10.72 -2.50 -5.08
N ASP A 570 11.54 -1.48 -4.89
CA ASP A 570 12.99 -1.52 -5.08
C ASP A 570 13.71 -1.14 -3.78
N ASP A 571 14.86 -1.75 -3.53
CA ASP A 571 15.69 -1.40 -2.38
C ASP A 571 16.36 -0.03 -2.62
N CYS A 572 16.40 0.81 -1.58
CA CYS A 572 17.24 2.00 -1.58
C CYS A 572 18.64 1.64 -1.11
N PHE A 573 19.64 2.27 -1.71
CA PHE A 573 21.03 2.11 -1.33
C PHE A 573 21.34 3.04 -0.17
N VAL A 574 21.53 2.47 1.02
CA VAL A 574 21.90 3.20 2.24
C VAL A 574 23.41 3.10 2.47
N GLN A 575 24.08 4.24 2.57
CA GLN A 575 25.53 4.32 2.82
C GLN A 575 25.81 5.21 4.03
N ILE A 576 26.72 4.78 4.90
CA ILE A 576 27.20 5.60 6.03
C ILE A 576 28.20 6.63 5.48
N ILE A 577 27.93 7.92 5.67
CA ILE A 577 28.83 9.02 5.28
C ILE A 577 29.88 9.24 6.36
N ASP A 578 29.45 9.33 7.62
CA ASP A 578 30.29 9.44 8.82
C ASP A 578 29.57 8.86 10.05
N GLN A 579 30.05 9.15 11.27
CA GLN A 579 29.45 8.61 12.49
C GLN A 579 28.02 9.13 12.77
N GLU A 580 27.58 10.20 12.11
CA GLU A 580 26.31 10.89 12.36
C GLU A 580 25.39 10.98 11.13
N GLU A 581 25.84 10.68 9.90
CA GLU A 581 25.03 10.82 8.68
C GLU A 581 24.96 9.56 7.80
N TYR A 582 23.76 9.23 7.32
CA TYR A 582 23.48 8.27 6.26
C TYR A 582 23.13 8.98 4.95
N SER A 583 23.58 8.44 3.82
CA SER A 583 23.11 8.76 2.47
C SER A 583 22.12 7.68 2.01
N VAL A 584 20.91 8.06 1.65
CA VAL A 584 19.90 7.16 1.07
C VAL A 584 19.72 7.51 -0.40
N ARG A 585 20.11 6.60 -1.30
CA ARG A 585 20.00 6.75 -2.76
C ARG A 585 18.96 5.79 -3.32
N PHE A 586 18.12 6.28 -4.22
CA PHE A 586 17.07 5.51 -4.86
C PHE A 586 17.00 5.84 -6.35
N MET A 587 16.48 4.92 -7.15
CA MET A 587 16.35 5.10 -8.60
C MET A 587 14.94 4.70 -9.00
N PRO A 588 14.03 5.67 -9.12
CA PRO A 588 12.66 5.37 -9.50
C PRO A 588 12.59 4.98 -10.97
N ARG A 589 11.94 3.85 -11.25
CA ARG A 589 11.83 3.25 -12.59
C ARG A 589 10.58 3.67 -13.34
N GLU A 590 9.59 4.16 -12.61
CA GLU A 590 8.27 4.50 -13.15
C GLU A 590 8.01 6.00 -13.06
N ASN A 591 7.09 6.49 -13.90
CA ASN A 591 6.51 7.80 -13.70
C ASN A 591 5.32 7.69 -12.74
N GLY A 592 5.24 8.59 -11.76
CA GLY A 592 4.17 8.67 -10.76
C GLY A 592 4.71 8.85 -9.35
N ILE A 593 3.83 8.73 -8.36
CA ILE A 593 4.18 8.91 -6.95
C ILE A 593 4.82 7.63 -6.41
N HIS A 594 6.03 7.77 -5.91
CA HIS A 594 6.76 6.72 -5.22
C HIS A 594 6.73 6.99 -3.71
N LYS A 595 6.67 5.93 -2.90
CA LYS A 595 6.76 5.99 -1.43
C LYS A 595 8.07 5.39 -0.97
N ILE A 596 8.87 6.16 -0.25
CA ILE A 596 10.15 5.73 0.31
C ILE A 596 9.94 5.37 1.78
N HIS A 597 9.96 4.08 2.08
CA HIS A 597 9.90 3.51 3.41
C HIS A 597 11.31 3.45 4.00
N ALA A 598 11.73 4.47 4.75
CA ALA A 598 12.95 4.41 5.56
C ALA A 598 12.63 3.94 6.99
N LYS A 599 13.37 2.93 7.48
CA LYS A 599 13.17 2.28 8.77
C LYS A 599 14.49 2.12 9.52
N PHE A 600 14.53 2.51 10.78
CA PHE A 600 15.67 2.30 11.67
C PHE A 600 15.38 1.14 12.61
N ASN A 601 16.21 0.09 12.60
CA ASN A 601 15.98 -1.17 13.31
C ASN A 601 14.57 -1.76 13.07
N GLY A 602 14.03 -1.58 11.85
CA GLY A 602 12.70 -2.06 11.46
C GLY A 602 11.53 -1.13 11.77
N VAL A 603 11.77 0.02 12.43
CA VAL A 603 10.74 1.03 12.78
C VAL A 603 10.83 2.23 11.84
N HIS A 604 9.70 2.72 11.33
CA HIS A 604 9.67 3.93 10.48
C HIS A 604 10.26 5.13 11.22
N ILE A 605 11.22 5.81 10.59
CA ILE A 605 11.74 7.09 11.10
C ILE A 605 10.68 8.20 10.89
N PRO A 606 10.76 9.32 11.64
CA PRO A 606 9.83 10.43 11.48
C PRO A 606 9.68 10.90 10.02
N GLY A 607 8.43 11.03 9.55
CA GLY A 607 8.09 11.42 8.18
C GLY A 607 8.07 10.28 7.15
N SER A 608 8.53 9.09 7.52
CA SER A 608 8.47 7.89 6.68
C SER A 608 7.07 7.25 6.76
N PRO A 609 6.49 6.75 5.66
CA PRO A 609 7.05 6.75 4.31
C PRO A 609 7.00 8.12 3.62
N PHE A 610 8.09 8.49 2.94
CA PHE A 610 8.20 9.76 2.24
C PHE A 610 7.65 9.67 0.81
N SER A 611 6.85 10.62 0.37
CA SER A 611 6.31 10.63 -1.00
C SER A 611 7.19 11.45 -1.95
N VAL A 612 7.47 10.88 -3.13
CA VAL A 612 8.29 11.47 -4.19
C VAL A 612 7.58 11.38 -5.52
N LYS A 613 7.44 12.49 -6.25
CA LYS A 613 6.85 12.52 -7.59
C LYS A 613 7.94 12.32 -8.66
N VAL A 614 7.74 11.34 -9.54
CA VAL A 614 8.70 10.97 -10.59
C VAL A 614 8.07 11.13 -11.96
N GLY A 615 8.80 11.71 -12.92
CA GLY A 615 8.37 11.88 -14.30
C GLY A 615 8.20 13.34 -14.72
N LYS A 616 7.98 13.56 -16.02
CA LYS A 616 7.61 14.88 -16.54
C LYS A 616 6.14 15.14 -16.26
N ASP A 617 5.81 16.39 -15.93
CA ASP A 617 4.42 16.87 -15.92
C ASP A 617 3.81 16.73 -17.31
N THR A 618 3.16 15.59 -17.58
CA THR A 618 2.37 15.33 -18.80
C THR A 618 0.87 15.51 -18.55
N ALA A 619 0.49 15.95 -17.35
CA ALA A 619 -0.89 16.24 -17.05
C ALA A 619 -1.31 17.54 -17.70
N ASP A 620 -2.34 17.50 -18.55
CA ASP A 620 -2.97 18.68 -19.12
C ASP A 620 -4.31 18.93 -18.41
N PRO A 621 -4.39 19.87 -17.46
CA PRO A 621 -5.65 20.25 -16.83
C PRO A 621 -6.71 20.75 -17.82
N ALA A 622 -6.31 21.21 -19.01
CA ALA A 622 -7.23 21.65 -20.06
C ALA A 622 -7.88 20.47 -20.81
N ALA A 623 -7.32 19.26 -20.69
CA ALA A 623 -7.93 18.04 -21.22
C ALA A 623 -8.97 17.44 -20.24
N VAL A 624 -9.01 17.90 -18.98
CA VAL A 624 -9.98 17.46 -17.98
C VAL A 624 -11.28 18.23 -18.11
N HIS A 625 -12.40 17.52 -18.22
CA HIS A 625 -13.73 18.12 -18.35
C HIS A 625 -14.65 17.60 -17.25
N ALA A 626 -15.58 18.43 -16.77
CA ALA A 626 -16.58 17.98 -15.79
C ALA A 626 -17.99 18.23 -16.30
N PHE A 627 -18.86 17.22 -16.21
CA PHE A 627 -20.24 17.30 -16.67
C PHE A 627 -21.17 16.45 -15.80
N GLY A 628 -22.44 16.88 -15.68
CA GLY A 628 -23.46 16.14 -14.93
C GLY A 628 -24.47 17.06 -14.27
N ASN A 629 -25.56 16.47 -13.75
CA ASN A 629 -26.65 17.22 -13.14
C ASN A 629 -26.21 17.91 -11.82
N GLY A 630 -25.24 17.31 -11.12
CA GLY A 630 -24.62 17.86 -9.91
C GLY A 630 -23.82 19.15 -10.13
N LEU A 631 -23.64 19.62 -11.37
CA LEU A 631 -23.00 20.91 -11.68
C LEU A 631 -23.99 21.99 -12.15
N LYS A 632 -25.31 21.72 -12.12
CA LYS A 632 -26.34 22.63 -12.64
C LYS A 632 -27.45 22.91 -11.62
N ASP A 633 -28.40 21.98 -11.48
CA ASP A 633 -29.60 22.14 -10.64
C ASP A 633 -29.65 21.01 -9.62
N VAL A 634 -29.63 21.37 -8.34
CA VAL A 634 -29.61 20.40 -7.23
C VAL A 634 -30.69 20.73 -6.20
N LYS A 635 -31.13 19.73 -5.44
CA LYS A 635 -32.18 19.88 -4.42
C LYS A 635 -31.70 19.44 -3.06
N THR A 636 -32.14 20.16 -2.04
CA THR A 636 -31.80 19.86 -0.64
C THR A 636 -32.23 18.43 -0.28
N GLY A 637 -31.32 17.66 0.33
CA GLY A 637 -31.54 16.28 0.74
C GLY A 637 -31.51 15.24 -0.39
N GLN A 638 -31.36 15.65 -1.65
CA GLN A 638 -31.32 14.74 -2.80
C GLN A 638 -29.87 14.44 -3.20
N LYS A 639 -29.53 13.15 -3.28
CA LYS A 639 -28.23 12.72 -3.82
C LYS A 639 -28.13 13.10 -5.29
N THR A 640 -27.04 13.78 -5.65
CA THR A 640 -26.74 14.20 -7.04
C THR A 640 -25.31 13.82 -7.41
N ASP A 641 -24.99 13.87 -8.69
CA ASP A 641 -23.68 13.47 -9.19
C ASP A 641 -23.23 14.20 -10.46
N PHE A 642 -21.91 14.20 -10.67
CA PHE A 642 -21.26 14.63 -11.90
C PHE A 642 -20.01 13.78 -12.15
N ILE A 643 -19.57 13.73 -13.40
CA ILE A 643 -18.38 13.01 -13.84
C ILE A 643 -17.30 14.02 -14.16
N VAL A 644 -16.09 13.74 -13.69
CA VAL A 644 -14.85 14.39 -14.12
C VAL A 644 -14.16 13.43 -15.10
N ASP A 645 -14.24 13.78 -16.37
CA ASP A 645 -13.57 13.10 -17.45
C ASP A 645 -12.09 13.44 -17.43
N THR A 646 -11.27 12.42 -17.21
CA THR A 646 -9.81 12.52 -17.18
C THR A 646 -9.18 11.73 -18.33
N CYS A 647 -9.96 11.30 -19.32
CA CYS A 647 -9.47 10.65 -20.51
C CYS A 647 -8.55 11.61 -21.27
N ASN A 648 -7.34 11.15 -21.58
CA ASN A 648 -6.30 11.94 -22.26
C ASN A 648 -5.68 13.08 -21.43
N ALA A 649 -6.04 13.24 -20.16
CA ALA A 649 -5.46 14.26 -19.28
C ALA A 649 -4.11 13.86 -18.68
N GLY A 650 -3.68 12.60 -18.82
CA GLY A 650 -2.48 12.06 -18.18
C GLY A 650 -2.74 11.53 -16.77
N VAL A 651 -1.67 11.31 -16.00
CA VAL A 651 -1.74 10.91 -14.58
C VAL A 651 -1.57 12.16 -13.73
N GLY A 652 -2.38 12.32 -12.69
CA GLY A 652 -2.39 13.51 -11.85
C GLY A 652 -3.28 13.38 -10.62
N THR A 653 -3.38 14.44 -9.83
CA THR A 653 -4.21 14.52 -8.64
C THR A 653 -5.47 15.31 -8.95
N LEU A 654 -6.63 14.66 -8.92
CA LEU A 654 -7.93 15.31 -9.00
C LEU A 654 -8.35 15.73 -7.59
N SER A 655 -8.58 17.03 -7.36
CA SER A 655 -9.20 17.55 -6.14
C SER A 655 -10.51 18.24 -6.45
N VAL A 656 -11.52 17.95 -5.65
CA VAL A 656 -12.87 18.51 -5.75
C VAL A 656 -13.24 19.07 -4.40
N ASN A 657 -13.46 20.38 -4.35
CA ASN A 657 -13.93 21.10 -3.17
C ASN A 657 -15.31 21.67 -3.46
N ILE A 658 -16.23 21.54 -2.52
CA ILE A 658 -17.58 22.10 -2.58
C ILE A 658 -17.72 23.05 -1.38
N ASP A 659 -17.81 24.34 -1.67
CA ASP A 659 -18.03 25.39 -0.68
C ASP A 659 -19.50 25.83 -0.72
N GLY A 660 -20.19 25.91 0.42
CA GLY A 660 -21.59 26.34 0.43
C GLY A 660 -22.19 26.54 1.82
N PRO A 661 -23.52 26.74 1.90
CA PRO A 661 -24.23 27.02 3.15
C PRO A 661 -24.31 25.86 4.14
N SER A 662 -23.89 24.65 3.74
CA SER A 662 -23.80 23.47 4.60
C SER A 662 -22.65 22.58 4.14
N LYS A 663 -22.10 21.76 5.04
CA LYS A 663 -21.28 20.62 4.62
C LYS A 663 -22.11 19.67 3.74
N VAL A 664 -21.46 19.04 2.77
CA VAL A 664 -22.06 18.02 1.92
C VAL A 664 -21.35 16.69 2.15
N SER A 665 -22.13 15.62 2.26
CA SER A 665 -21.54 14.27 2.16
C SER A 665 -21.14 14.05 0.72
N MET A 666 -19.88 13.67 0.48
CA MET A 666 -19.30 13.51 -0.85
C MET A 666 -18.54 12.20 -0.96
N ASP A 667 -18.71 11.50 -2.08
CA ASP A 667 -17.98 10.29 -2.43
C ASP A 667 -17.51 10.35 -3.90
N CYS A 668 -16.36 9.74 -4.20
CA CYS A 668 -15.79 9.72 -5.55
C CYS A 668 -15.45 8.28 -5.93
N THR A 669 -16.00 7.83 -7.04
CA THR A 669 -15.84 6.47 -7.55
C THR A 669 -15.27 6.49 -8.96
N GLU A 670 -14.33 5.61 -9.23
CA GLU A 670 -13.74 5.47 -10.55
C GLU A 670 -14.75 4.91 -11.56
N VAL A 671 -14.87 5.53 -12.75
CA VAL A 671 -15.75 5.06 -13.85
C VAL A 671 -14.97 5.00 -15.17
N GLU A 672 -15.52 4.38 -16.21
CA GLU A 672 -14.82 4.20 -17.51
C GLU A 672 -14.30 5.52 -18.10
N GLU A 673 -15.07 6.59 -17.96
CA GLU A 673 -14.77 7.94 -18.48
C GLU A 673 -13.85 8.77 -17.56
N GLY A 674 -13.58 8.32 -16.32
CA GLY A 674 -12.82 9.12 -15.34
C GLY A 674 -13.26 8.85 -13.92
N TYR A 675 -13.80 9.87 -13.26
CA TYR A 675 -14.20 9.83 -11.85
C TYR A 675 -15.59 10.42 -11.64
N LYS A 676 -16.50 9.63 -11.08
CA LYS A 676 -17.85 10.05 -10.74
C LYS A 676 -17.89 10.56 -9.30
N VAL A 677 -18.21 11.84 -9.13
CA VAL A 677 -18.37 12.50 -7.83
C VAL A 677 -19.85 12.55 -7.49
N ARG A 678 -20.23 12.04 -6.32
CA ARG A 678 -21.60 12.08 -5.80
C ARG A 678 -21.61 12.91 -4.54
N TYR A 679 -22.57 13.83 -4.40
CA TYR A 679 -22.74 14.61 -3.18
C TYR A 679 -24.20 14.89 -2.84
N THR A 680 -24.47 15.26 -1.59
CA THR A 680 -25.84 15.59 -1.11
C THR A 680 -25.84 16.94 -0.39
N PRO A 681 -26.46 18.00 -0.96
CA PRO A 681 -26.58 19.30 -0.29
C PRO A 681 -27.67 19.26 0.79
N LEU A 682 -27.38 19.80 1.97
CA LEU A 682 -28.30 19.77 3.13
C LEU A 682 -28.96 21.11 3.44
N ALA A 683 -28.58 22.18 2.74
CA ALA A 683 -29.25 23.48 2.81
C ALA A 683 -29.54 24.04 1.41
N PRO A 684 -30.58 24.88 1.23
CA PRO A 684 -30.76 25.66 0.02
C PRO A 684 -29.75 26.81 -0.05
N GLY A 685 -29.34 27.19 -1.26
CA GLY A 685 -28.38 28.29 -1.51
C GLY A 685 -27.36 27.98 -2.59
N ASP A 686 -26.40 28.88 -2.78
CA ASP A 686 -25.36 28.75 -3.80
C ASP A 686 -24.16 27.94 -3.28
N TYR A 687 -23.83 26.85 -3.95
CA TYR A 687 -22.61 26.06 -3.74
C TYR A 687 -21.60 26.33 -4.85
N TYR A 688 -20.30 26.32 -4.53
CA TYR A 688 -19.19 26.51 -5.46
C TYR A 688 -18.35 25.24 -5.52
N VAL A 689 -18.41 24.53 -6.63
CA VAL A 689 -17.66 23.30 -6.88
C VAL A 689 -16.34 23.64 -7.57
N SER A 690 -15.26 23.67 -6.81
CA SER A 690 -13.89 23.85 -7.31
C SER A 690 -13.27 22.50 -7.66
N ILE A 691 -13.13 22.23 -8.94
CA ILE A 691 -12.41 21.05 -9.46
C ILE A 691 -11.03 21.49 -9.93
N LYS A 692 -9.99 20.83 -9.42
CA LYS A 692 -8.59 21.06 -9.79
C LYS A 692 -7.93 19.74 -10.18
N TYR A 693 -7.03 19.82 -11.16
CA TYR A 693 -6.17 18.72 -11.57
C TYR A 693 -4.71 19.16 -11.45
N ASN A 694 -3.92 18.45 -10.64
CA ASN A 694 -2.56 18.86 -10.24
C ASN A 694 -2.51 20.29 -9.70
N ASN A 695 -3.42 20.62 -8.79
CA ASN A 695 -3.60 21.94 -8.17
C ASN A 695 -4.01 23.09 -9.13
N ASN A 696 -4.23 22.82 -10.41
CA ASN A 696 -4.71 23.79 -11.40
C ASN A 696 -6.21 23.62 -11.64
N HIS A 697 -6.98 24.72 -11.74
CA HIS A 697 -8.40 24.64 -12.07
C HIS A 697 -8.61 24.08 -13.48
N ILE A 698 -9.57 23.16 -13.62
CA ILE A 698 -10.03 22.69 -14.93
C ILE A 698 -10.90 23.77 -15.59
N VAL A 699 -11.16 23.63 -16.89
CA VAL A 699 -12.04 24.57 -17.61
C VAL A 699 -13.45 24.57 -16.99
N GLY A 700 -13.93 25.77 -16.63
CA GLY A 700 -15.26 25.97 -16.02
C GLY A 700 -15.28 25.95 -14.48
N SER A 701 -14.17 25.55 -13.84
CA SER A 701 -14.01 25.58 -12.38
C SER A 701 -13.64 26.99 -11.88
N PRO A 702 -14.21 27.49 -10.76
CA PRO A 702 -15.26 26.86 -9.95
C PRO A 702 -16.65 26.94 -10.61
N PHE A 703 -17.42 25.86 -10.49
CA PHE A 703 -18.81 25.79 -10.97
C PHE A 703 -19.76 26.31 -9.89
N LYS A 704 -20.59 27.29 -10.23
CA LYS A 704 -21.66 27.77 -9.35
C LYS A 704 -22.90 26.87 -9.52
N VAL A 705 -23.37 26.26 -8.43
CA VAL A 705 -24.52 25.36 -8.39
C VAL A 705 -25.57 25.88 -7.42
N THR A 706 -26.79 26.13 -7.89
CA THR A 706 -27.87 26.65 -7.04
C THR A 706 -28.73 25.49 -6.50
N CYS A 707 -28.74 25.31 -5.19
CA CYS A 707 -29.55 24.33 -4.48
C CYS A 707 -30.92 24.89 -4.09
N LYS A 708 -32.01 24.21 -4.49
CA LYS A 708 -33.40 24.59 -4.18
C LYS A 708 -34.08 23.54 -3.29
N GLY A 709 -34.74 23.93 -2.21
CA GLY A 709 -35.42 22.98 -1.31
C GLY A 709 -35.78 23.58 0.05
N ASP A 710 -36.30 22.74 0.95
CA ASP A 710 -36.71 23.14 2.31
C ASP A 710 -35.48 23.42 3.20
N SER A 711 -35.50 24.54 3.92
CA SER A 711 -34.40 25.00 4.79
C SER A 711 -34.31 24.25 6.12
N LYS A 712 -35.19 23.27 6.38
CA LYS A 712 -35.27 22.53 7.64
C LYS A 712 -34.37 21.29 7.75
N VAL A 713 -33.57 20.98 6.73
CA VAL A 713 -32.77 19.75 6.66
C VAL A 713 -31.42 19.87 7.40
N ALA A 714 -30.94 21.09 7.68
CA ALA A 714 -29.77 21.36 8.53
C ALA A 714 -29.77 22.83 9.02
N ASP A 715 -29.05 23.12 10.11
CA ASP A 715 -28.82 24.49 10.59
C ASP A 715 -27.92 25.26 9.59
N ILE A 716 -28.31 26.50 9.25
CA ILE A 716 -27.54 27.37 8.35
C ILE A 716 -26.39 27.99 9.16
N GLY A 717 -25.20 27.38 9.06
CA GLY A 717 -23.93 27.91 9.55
C GLY A 717 -23.25 28.85 8.55
N GLY A 718 -22.04 29.32 8.88
CA GLY A 718 -21.18 30.07 7.93
C GLY A 718 -20.80 29.26 6.69
N GLN A 719 -19.96 29.80 5.81
CA GLN A 719 -19.45 29.03 4.66
C GLN A 719 -18.75 27.75 5.13
N GLU A 720 -19.22 26.60 4.65
CA GLU A 720 -18.70 25.28 4.95
C GLU A 720 -18.04 24.67 3.70
N THR A 721 -16.92 23.97 3.87
CA THR A 721 -16.16 23.32 2.80
C THR A 721 -16.17 21.80 2.95
N SER A 722 -16.40 21.09 1.85
CA SER A 722 -16.25 19.63 1.76
C SER A 722 -15.31 19.28 0.61
N SER A 723 -14.29 18.44 0.86
CA SER A 723 -13.23 18.16 -0.10
C SER A 723 -13.01 16.65 -0.30
N VAL A 724 -12.74 16.25 -1.53
CA VAL A 724 -12.28 14.90 -1.90
C VAL A 724 -11.11 15.05 -2.87
N SER A 725 -10.04 14.29 -2.62
CA SER A 725 -8.87 14.21 -3.48
C SER A 725 -8.62 12.76 -3.88
N VAL A 726 -8.44 12.51 -5.17
CA VAL A 726 -8.19 11.17 -5.72
C VAL A 726 -7.03 11.24 -6.71
N GLU A 727 -6.13 10.28 -6.62
CA GLU A 727 -5.05 10.11 -7.60
C GLU A 727 -5.60 9.39 -8.84
N THR A 728 -5.41 9.97 -10.02
CA THR A 728 -6.05 9.48 -11.23
C THR A 728 -5.14 8.54 -12.02
N VAL A 729 -5.67 7.40 -12.45
CA VAL A 729 -4.96 6.46 -13.33
C VAL A 729 -5.04 6.94 -14.78
N ALA A 730 -4.01 6.67 -15.59
CA ALA A 730 -4.02 7.00 -17.02
C ALA A 730 -5.15 6.23 -17.74
N LYS A 731 -6.10 6.96 -18.34
CA LYS A 731 -7.20 6.37 -19.11
C LYS A 731 -7.10 6.73 -20.58
N VAL A 732 -7.04 5.69 -21.41
CA VAL A 732 -7.14 5.79 -22.86
C VAL A 732 -8.54 5.28 -23.23
N GLY A 733 -9.38 6.15 -23.77
CA GLY A 733 -10.73 5.76 -24.17
C GLY A 733 -10.69 4.66 -25.23
N LYS A 734 -11.52 3.63 -25.10
CA LYS A 734 -11.77 2.69 -26.20
C LYS A 734 -12.33 3.48 -27.37
N ALA A 735 -11.68 3.37 -28.53
CA ALA A 735 -12.21 3.89 -29.78
C ALA A 735 -13.51 3.14 -30.14
N ASN A 736 -14.63 3.59 -29.57
CA ASN A 736 -15.95 3.32 -30.11
C ASN A 736 -16.32 4.49 -31.01
N ASN A 737 -16.59 4.17 -32.27
CA ASN A 737 -17.24 5.06 -33.22
C ASN A 737 -18.60 5.53 -32.67
N SER A 738 -18.63 6.64 -31.94
CA SER A 738 -19.71 7.66 -32.00
C SER A 738 -19.35 8.89 -31.15
N THR A 739 -18.91 9.92 -31.87
CA THR A 739 -19.25 11.34 -31.69
C THR A 739 -19.02 11.98 -30.31
N GLY A 740 -17.83 12.57 -30.15
CA GLY A 740 -17.77 13.93 -29.56
C GLY A 740 -18.68 14.89 -30.35
N PRO A 741 -18.87 16.15 -29.92
CA PRO A 741 -19.72 17.08 -30.66
C PRO A 741 -19.29 17.08 -32.13
N LEU A 742 -20.16 16.57 -33.00
CA LEU A 742 -19.98 16.64 -34.44
C LEU A 742 -19.94 18.11 -34.78
N LEU A 743 -18.73 18.67 -34.93
CA LEU A 743 -18.57 19.91 -35.64
C LEU A 743 -19.22 19.69 -37.01
N PRO A 744 -20.16 20.55 -37.44
CA PRO A 744 -20.75 20.44 -38.77
C PRO A 744 -19.62 20.28 -39.79
N GLN A 745 -19.77 19.38 -40.76
CA GLN A 745 -18.83 19.34 -41.88
C GLN A 745 -18.92 20.67 -42.63
N PHE A 746 -17.96 21.53 -42.34
CA PHE A 746 -17.84 22.86 -42.91
C PHE A 746 -17.28 22.73 -44.32
N LYS A 747 -18.13 22.93 -45.33
CA LYS A 747 -17.64 23.14 -46.70
C LYS A 747 -17.12 24.56 -46.80
N SER A 748 -15.81 24.69 -46.78
CA SER A 748 -15.15 25.99 -46.84
C SER A 748 -13.86 25.98 -47.66
N ASP A 749 -13.42 27.17 -48.02
CA ASP A 749 -12.21 27.43 -48.80
C ASP A 749 -11.49 28.64 -48.17
N ALA A 750 -10.47 28.38 -47.34
CA ALA A 750 -9.76 29.42 -46.61
C ALA A 750 -9.05 30.42 -47.54
N SER A 751 -8.72 30.02 -48.77
CA SER A 751 -8.08 30.88 -49.77
C SER A 751 -8.96 32.06 -50.22
N LYS A 752 -10.28 31.98 -49.99
CA LYS A 752 -11.26 33.02 -50.32
C LYS A 752 -11.55 33.98 -49.16
N VAL A 753 -10.96 33.76 -47.99
CA VAL A 753 -11.08 34.67 -46.85
C VAL A 753 -10.15 35.86 -47.07
N THR A 754 -10.66 37.07 -46.81
CA THR A 754 -9.89 38.31 -46.92
C THR A 754 -9.77 38.99 -45.57
N SER A 755 -8.63 39.62 -45.30
CA SER A 755 -8.42 40.36 -44.06
C SER A 755 -7.80 41.74 -44.33
N LYS A 756 -8.29 42.77 -43.63
CA LYS A 756 -7.87 44.17 -43.83
C LYS A 756 -7.93 44.95 -42.53
N GLY A 757 -6.88 45.73 -42.25
CA GLY A 757 -6.85 46.66 -41.14
C GLY A 757 -5.43 47.02 -40.75
N MET A 758 -5.27 48.13 -40.02
CA MET A 758 -3.94 48.59 -39.59
C MET A 758 -3.28 47.59 -38.62
N GLY A 759 -4.07 46.90 -37.80
CA GLY A 759 -3.61 45.84 -36.90
C GLY A 759 -3.05 44.58 -37.58
N LEU A 760 -2.98 44.51 -38.92
CA LEU A 760 -2.24 43.45 -39.62
C LEU A 760 -0.89 43.92 -40.14
N LYS A 761 -0.56 45.20 -39.95
CA LYS A 761 0.66 45.83 -40.46
C LYS A 761 1.47 46.49 -39.36
N LYS A 762 0.80 47.21 -38.47
CA LYS A 762 1.44 47.94 -37.36
C LYS A 762 0.50 48.02 -36.17
N ALA A 763 1.02 47.78 -34.98
CA ALA A 763 0.27 47.93 -33.74
C ALA A 763 0.92 48.95 -32.81
N TYR A 764 0.15 49.44 -31.85
CA TYR A 764 0.56 50.49 -30.91
C TYR A 764 0.31 50.03 -29.48
N ILE A 765 1.33 50.20 -28.63
CA ILE A 765 1.26 49.83 -27.21
C ILE A 765 0.16 50.61 -26.50
N GLY A 766 -0.63 49.89 -25.71
CA GLY A 766 -1.71 50.47 -24.91
C GLY A 766 -2.89 50.98 -25.73
N LYS A 767 -2.93 50.72 -27.05
CA LYS A 767 -4.05 51.07 -27.93
C LYS A 767 -4.70 49.83 -28.52
N GLN A 768 -5.98 49.95 -28.83
CA GLN A 768 -6.74 48.94 -29.55
C GLN A 768 -6.26 48.83 -30.99
N ASN A 769 -5.74 47.66 -31.38
CA ASN A 769 -5.24 47.38 -32.72
C ASN A 769 -6.29 46.57 -33.46
N LEU A 770 -6.88 47.18 -34.49
CA LEU A 770 -8.06 46.64 -35.16
C LEU A 770 -7.73 46.14 -36.57
N PHE A 771 -8.30 44.99 -36.91
CA PHE A 771 -8.49 44.56 -38.29
C PHE A 771 -9.81 43.82 -38.48
N THR A 772 -10.18 43.60 -39.74
CA THR A 772 -11.41 42.91 -40.12
C THR A 772 -11.08 41.68 -40.95
N VAL A 773 -11.90 40.64 -40.83
CA VAL A 773 -11.83 39.40 -41.61
C VAL A 773 -13.19 39.15 -42.25
N SER A 774 -13.22 38.93 -43.56
CA SER A 774 -14.43 38.63 -44.33
C SER A 774 -14.29 37.28 -45.03
N ALA A 775 -15.20 36.36 -44.69
CA ALA A 775 -15.28 35.00 -45.20
C ALA A 775 -16.54 34.78 -46.07
N ASN A 776 -17.06 35.85 -46.68
CA ASN A 776 -18.34 35.84 -47.42
C ASN A 776 -18.34 34.82 -48.58
N ASN A 777 -17.18 34.62 -49.23
CA ASN A 777 -17.02 33.71 -50.37
C ASN A 777 -16.31 32.40 -50.01
N ALA A 778 -15.99 32.18 -48.73
CA ALA A 778 -15.17 31.08 -48.25
C ALA A 778 -15.98 29.89 -47.72
N GLY A 779 -17.31 29.90 -47.85
CA GLY A 779 -18.17 28.91 -47.19
C GLY A 779 -18.19 29.07 -45.67
N ALA A 780 -19.02 28.28 -44.98
CA ALA A 780 -19.14 28.35 -43.52
C ALA A 780 -18.01 27.55 -42.86
N ASN A 781 -17.26 28.15 -41.94
CA ASN A 781 -16.30 27.51 -41.05
C ASN A 781 -16.05 28.40 -39.82
N ILE A 782 -15.14 28.02 -38.94
CA ILE A 782 -14.80 28.71 -37.70
C ILE A 782 -13.58 29.61 -37.92
N LEU A 783 -13.65 30.87 -37.47
CA LEU A 783 -12.51 31.78 -37.46
C LEU A 783 -11.64 31.54 -36.23
N PHE A 784 -10.35 31.26 -36.42
CA PHE A 784 -9.36 31.28 -35.35
C PHE A 784 -8.42 32.47 -35.53
N VAL A 785 -8.19 33.21 -34.45
CA VAL A 785 -7.17 34.26 -34.40
C VAL A 785 -6.31 34.07 -33.18
N GLY A 786 -5.00 33.95 -33.39
CA GLY A 786 -3.99 33.92 -32.33
C GLY A 786 -2.98 35.02 -32.56
N ILE A 787 -2.52 35.65 -31.49
CA ILE A 787 -1.51 36.71 -31.56
C ILE A 787 -0.40 36.35 -30.59
N HIS A 788 0.82 36.25 -31.10
CA HIS A 788 1.98 35.85 -30.32
C HIS A 788 3.03 36.96 -30.36
N GLY A 789 3.41 37.46 -29.18
CA GLY A 789 4.46 38.46 -29.02
C GLY A 789 5.79 37.86 -28.59
N PRO A 790 6.81 38.69 -28.35
CA PRO A 790 8.18 38.25 -28.06
C PRO A 790 8.32 37.47 -26.74
N LYS A 791 7.40 37.62 -25.79
CA LYS A 791 7.41 36.92 -24.50
C LYS A 791 6.30 35.87 -24.34
N GLY A 792 5.49 35.64 -25.38
CA GLY A 792 4.37 34.71 -25.34
C GLY A 792 3.08 35.22 -26.01
N PRO A 793 1.97 34.49 -25.88
CA PRO A 793 0.69 34.87 -26.47
C PRO A 793 0.15 36.18 -25.89
N CYS A 794 -0.52 36.96 -26.74
CA CYS A 794 -1.19 38.20 -26.35
C CYS A 794 -2.41 37.87 -25.47
N GLU A 795 -2.47 38.48 -24.28
CA GLU A 795 -3.51 38.20 -23.28
C GLU A 795 -4.90 38.71 -23.71
N GLU A 796 -4.97 39.77 -24.52
CA GLU A 796 -6.22 40.44 -24.88
C GLU A 796 -6.46 40.43 -26.39
N VAL A 797 -7.23 39.45 -26.86
CA VAL A 797 -7.72 39.36 -28.24
C VAL A 797 -9.25 39.22 -28.23
N TYR A 798 -9.93 40.20 -28.81
CA TYR A 798 -11.39 40.25 -28.93
C TYR A 798 -11.82 40.04 -30.38
N ILE A 799 -12.66 39.05 -30.62
CA ILE A 799 -13.25 38.77 -31.93
C ILE A 799 -14.75 39.01 -31.84
N LYS A 800 -15.28 39.88 -32.70
CA LYS A 800 -16.70 40.18 -32.79
C LYS A 800 -17.24 39.82 -34.17
N HIS A 801 -18.16 38.86 -34.23
CA HIS A 801 -18.91 38.57 -35.45
C HIS A 801 -19.90 39.71 -35.73
N GLN A 802 -19.80 40.31 -36.91
CA GLN A 802 -20.60 41.45 -37.35
C GLN A 802 -21.79 41.03 -38.24
N GLY A 803 -21.97 39.74 -38.49
CA GLY A 803 -22.94 39.21 -39.44
C GLY A 803 -22.33 38.95 -40.82
N HIS A 804 -23.03 38.15 -41.64
CA HIS A 804 -22.61 37.82 -43.01
C HIS A 804 -21.16 37.31 -43.14
N ASN A 805 -20.68 36.49 -42.20
CA ASN A 805 -19.28 36.00 -42.16
C ASN A 805 -18.23 37.12 -42.13
N GLN A 806 -18.57 38.29 -41.57
CA GLN A 806 -17.63 39.36 -41.27
C GLN A 806 -17.31 39.40 -39.78
N TYR A 807 -16.05 39.65 -39.47
CA TYR A 807 -15.51 39.65 -38.11
C TYR A 807 -14.62 40.88 -37.92
N ALA A 808 -14.82 41.58 -36.80
CA ALA A 808 -13.89 42.59 -36.33
C ALA A 808 -13.01 41.98 -35.24
N VAL A 809 -11.69 42.09 -35.41
CA VAL A 809 -10.69 41.60 -34.48
C VAL A 809 -9.96 42.78 -33.89
N ASN A 810 -9.91 42.84 -32.57
CA ASN A 810 -9.23 43.86 -31.80
C ASN A 810 -8.28 43.22 -30.81
N TYR A 811 -7.07 43.74 -30.68
CA TYR A 811 -6.11 43.24 -29.70
C TYR A 811 -5.25 44.35 -29.10
N LEU A 812 -4.82 44.13 -27.85
CA LEU A 812 -4.02 45.09 -27.09
C LEU A 812 -2.61 44.54 -26.89
N VAL A 813 -1.62 45.30 -27.34
CA VAL A 813 -0.20 44.98 -27.12
C VAL A 813 0.33 45.83 -25.97
N ARG A 814 1.06 45.20 -25.05
CA ARG A 814 1.58 45.82 -23.83
C ARG A 814 3.09 46.08 -23.88
N GLU A 815 3.79 45.50 -24.85
CA GLU A 815 5.26 45.54 -24.95
C GLU A 815 5.73 45.78 -26.39
N ARG A 816 6.97 46.27 -26.56
CA ARG A 816 7.58 46.47 -27.88
C ARG A 816 8.20 45.17 -28.37
N GLY A 817 8.12 44.95 -29.68
CA GLY A 817 8.80 43.84 -30.35
C GLY A 817 8.01 43.32 -31.54
N ASP A 818 8.47 42.21 -32.10
CA ASP A 818 7.83 41.59 -33.25
C ASP A 818 6.67 40.71 -32.80
N TYR A 819 5.48 40.97 -33.35
CA TYR A 819 4.29 40.17 -33.11
C TYR A 819 3.92 39.36 -34.35
N LEU A 820 3.45 38.13 -34.13
CA LEU A 820 2.91 37.26 -35.14
C LEU A 820 1.40 37.15 -34.96
N VAL A 821 0.64 37.61 -35.95
CA VAL A 821 -0.82 37.47 -36.00
C VAL A 821 -1.17 36.30 -36.91
N LEU A 822 -1.74 35.25 -36.31
CA LEU A 822 -2.19 34.03 -36.96
C LEU A 822 -3.70 34.14 -37.20
N VAL A 823 -4.14 34.00 -38.44
CA VAL A 823 -5.56 33.98 -38.78
C VAL A 823 -5.85 32.73 -39.62
N LYS A 824 -6.81 31.92 -39.17
CA LYS A 824 -7.22 30.67 -39.82
C LYS A 824 -8.73 30.59 -40.00
N TRP A 825 -9.17 29.88 -41.03
CA TRP A 825 -10.57 29.56 -41.29
C TRP A 825 -10.70 28.03 -41.32
N GLY A 826 -11.26 27.46 -40.26
CA GLY A 826 -11.04 26.05 -39.92
C GLY A 826 -9.58 25.81 -39.54
N ASP A 827 -9.01 24.71 -40.01
CA ASP A 827 -7.62 24.33 -39.70
C ASP A 827 -6.57 25.03 -40.61
N GLU A 828 -7.02 25.70 -41.67
CA GLU A 828 -6.18 26.30 -42.71
C GLU A 828 -5.92 27.80 -42.51
N HIS A 829 -4.72 28.25 -42.87
CA HIS A 829 -4.37 29.67 -42.87
C HIS A 829 -5.05 30.44 -43.99
N ILE A 830 -5.52 31.65 -43.68
CA ILE A 830 -6.03 32.57 -44.70
C ILE A 830 -4.86 33.20 -45.49
N PRO A 831 -5.09 33.73 -46.70
CA PRO A 831 -4.07 34.47 -47.45
C PRO A 831 -3.44 35.60 -46.63
N GLY A 832 -2.10 35.59 -46.57
CA GLY A 832 -1.32 36.57 -45.81
C GLY A 832 -1.02 36.19 -44.36
N SER A 833 -1.71 35.18 -43.79
CA SER A 833 -1.36 34.63 -42.49
C SER A 833 -0.18 33.64 -42.63
N PRO A 834 0.79 33.65 -41.69
CA PRO A 834 0.90 34.56 -40.55
C PRO A 834 1.35 35.97 -40.95
N PHE A 835 0.77 36.98 -40.31
CA PHE A 835 1.15 38.39 -40.48
C PHE A 835 2.21 38.76 -39.44
N LYS A 836 3.30 39.39 -39.88
CA LYS A 836 4.28 40.01 -38.98
C LYS A 836 3.88 41.46 -38.74
N VAL A 837 3.76 41.85 -37.47
CA VAL A 837 3.33 43.18 -37.05
C VAL A 837 4.38 43.77 -36.11
N GLU A 838 4.92 44.92 -36.51
CA GLU A 838 5.84 45.68 -35.66
C GLU A 838 5.03 46.57 -34.68
N VAL A 839 5.49 46.61 -33.42
CA VAL A 839 4.83 47.30 -32.29
C VAL A 839 5.73 48.35 -31.65
#